data_AF-A0A2V3VE07-F1
#
_entry.id   AF-A0A2V3VE07-F1
#
_cell.length_a   1.000
_cell.length_b   1.000
_cell.length_c   1.000
_cell.angle_alpha   90.00
_cell.angle_beta   90.00
_cell.angle_gamma   90.00
#
_symmetry.space_group_name_H-M   'P 1'
#
loop_
_entity.id
_entity.type
_entity.pdbx_description
1 polymer ?
#
loop_
_entity_poly.entity_id
_entity_poly.type
_entity_poly.pdbx_seq_one_letter_code
_entity_poly.pdbx_strand_id
1 'polypeptide(L)'
;MSDLETRSFEQLPAATAVSPNALTAVQEPGGPMQKLQIRQLLGRLISTDETTEEEADLQALLDYPANSIGLVFADPNPAKNGWWRKVGAPGTGNWLQFEKLSADASAEVQALVDQASASEEAAGESAAIAAALLADTIATNAKVNASFDTIIATAVDRPAAGNYSTGNSTNLAVAVMGGEDVPADTPLATLLVPFTFTSSAATKIIVKRSSRLSTDAWLNSQPGNAGDTVIDTREFTLAEVGLVSGVGGVATIPLGGQTAPDGTLLIFDVVAVNNSDVPQYNNLSHGPVSGATQQYQYGWYRFEGQAAGFWEAIPIIAIRPAFAVTTELFDTGAGAVKADPFRSASVDVALVGNNLTVSGKLFANGNEVAVSDTVTFTAAAAGKEWAFGVYADRLTGAISTEATEQRDEELDAIEYLPATPAGKVLLARALVRDSGAVGAVNCAQFRGLIKIGQEPNMARHAERNRGLLRPVIGKAMRGDAINWGGYGDSITALQTGAPSDAAVRYAANGEWRDRRSVYFSAYPSDTLALLPLFDFGDGSGQVHTKIGWNWSIKAALDALAGADVVDYLNYGIGGTTSANSDNNGLWPARIAVPLAASLDAVVIAFGMNERGSTSTYANIVNMVGQFQAEGAIPIVMGCPRPHADESVSNWRYTCDALEAAAMDSGAAFISTTAIADDRNLGAIGMPAEALCSTNIGAGGNHPGIFELQQYGRAAVEQLGLA
;
A
#
# COMPACT_ATOMS: atom_id res chain seq x y z
N MET A 1 -9.78 43.72 66.56
CA MET A 1 -10.16 42.58 65.68
C MET A 1 -9.59 42.83 64.29
N SER A 2 -8.27 42.88 64.18
CA SER A 2 -7.52 43.13 62.94
C SER A 2 -7.10 41.83 62.23
N ASP A 3 -7.49 40.67 62.76
CA ASP A 3 -6.85 39.39 62.43
C ASP A 3 -7.80 38.44 61.65
N LEU A 4 -8.90 38.97 61.11
CA LEU A 4 -9.83 38.22 60.25
C LEU A 4 -9.59 38.64 58.80
N GLU A 5 -8.99 37.74 58.03
CA GLU A 5 -8.84 37.89 56.59
C GLU A 5 -9.85 36.97 55.89
N THR A 6 -10.73 37.54 55.07
CA THR A 6 -11.66 36.79 54.24
C THR A 6 -11.03 36.62 52.85
N ARG A 7 -10.83 35.36 52.42
CA ARG A 7 -10.32 35.03 51.09
C ARG A 7 -11.35 34.23 50.30
N SER A 8 -11.50 34.51 49.01
CA SER A 8 -12.32 33.69 48.10
C SER A 8 -11.59 32.38 47.75
N PHE A 9 -12.33 31.43 47.17
CA PHE A 9 -11.77 30.14 46.73
C PHE A 9 -10.61 30.34 45.73
N GLU A 10 -10.71 31.33 44.83
CA GLU A 10 -9.64 31.63 43.85
C GLU A 10 -8.39 32.25 44.49
N GLN A 11 -8.48 32.74 45.74
CA GLN A 11 -7.37 33.40 46.45
C GLN A 11 -6.56 32.45 47.34
N LEU A 12 -7.00 31.19 47.49
CA LEU A 12 -6.32 30.17 48.29
C LEU A 12 -4.94 29.76 47.74
N PRO A 13 -4.73 29.60 46.42
CA PRO A 13 -3.42 29.21 45.87
C PRO A 13 -2.30 30.24 46.11
N ALA A 14 -2.65 31.50 46.39
CA ALA A 14 -1.70 32.59 46.63
C ALA A 14 -1.34 32.79 48.12
N ALA A 15 -1.89 32.00 49.04
CA ALA A 15 -1.60 32.09 50.47
C ALA A 15 -0.35 31.26 50.82
N THR A 16 0.82 31.91 50.88
CA THR A 16 2.12 31.22 50.98
C THR A 16 2.45 30.61 52.34
N ALA A 17 1.62 30.78 53.36
CA ALA A 17 1.67 30.02 54.61
C ALA A 17 0.42 30.31 55.46
N VAL A 18 -0.38 29.28 55.77
CA VAL A 18 -1.42 29.38 56.80
C VAL A 18 -1.09 28.39 57.91
N SER A 19 -1.07 28.86 59.16
CA SER A 19 -0.73 28.02 60.33
C SER A 19 -1.65 26.79 60.40
N PRO A 20 -1.15 25.58 60.74
CA PRO A 20 -1.98 24.39 60.93
C PRO A 20 -3.05 24.56 62.02
N ASN A 21 -2.81 25.48 62.95
CA ASN A 21 -3.72 25.86 64.02
C ASN A 21 -4.64 27.03 63.65
N ALA A 22 -4.53 27.57 62.44
CA ALA A 22 -5.42 28.60 61.96
C ALA A 22 -6.84 28.05 61.90
N LEU A 23 -7.77 28.91 62.31
CA LEU A 23 -9.18 28.58 62.42
C LEU A 23 -9.87 29.11 61.17
N THR A 24 -10.54 28.22 60.46
CA THR A 24 -11.40 28.54 59.34
C THR A 24 -12.86 28.45 59.77
N ALA A 25 -13.69 29.33 59.22
CA ALA A 25 -15.12 29.32 59.46
C ALA A 25 -15.81 28.87 58.17
N VAL A 26 -16.57 27.79 58.22
CA VAL A 26 -17.33 27.26 57.08
C VAL A 26 -18.82 27.47 57.37
N GLN A 27 -19.53 28.05 56.42
CA GLN A 27 -20.96 28.29 56.52
C GLN A 27 -21.65 27.85 55.24
N GLU A 28 -22.53 26.86 55.34
CA GLU A 28 -23.43 26.51 54.23
C GLU A 28 -24.47 27.63 54.01
N PRO A 29 -24.94 27.86 52.77
CA PRO A 29 -26.00 28.84 52.52
C PRO A 29 -27.23 28.58 53.40
N GLY A 30 -27.51 29.47 54.34
CA GLY A 30 -28.62 29.35 55.30
C GLY A 30 -28.33 28.53 56.57
N GLY A 31 -27.13 27.95 56.70
CA GLY A 31 -26.70 27.18 57.88
C GLY A 31 -25.95 28.01 58.93
N PRO A 32 -25.75 27.47 60.15
CA PRO A 32 -24.92 28.09 61.18
C PRO A 32 -23.44 28.00 60.82
N MET A 33 -22.69 29.06 61.10
CA MET A 33 -21.24 29.12 60.89
C MET A 33 -20.51 28.15 61.83
N GLN A 34 -19.73 27.22 61.26
CA GLN A 34 -18.94 26.24 61.99
C GLN A 34 -17.47 26.61 61.99
N LYS A 35 -16.83 26.53 63.17
CA LYS A 35 -15.40 26.81 63.34
C LYS A 35 -14.61 25.50 63.30
N LEU A 36 -13.66 25.40 62.38
CA LEU A 36 -12.81 24.23 62.18
C LEU A 36 -11.35 24.65 62.18
N GLN A 37 -10.45 23.75 62.56
CA GLN A 37 -9.03 23.96 62.26
C GLN A 37 -8.78 23.64 60.78
N ILE A 38 -7.87 24.36 60.10
CA ILE A 38 -7.57 24.12 58.69
C ILE A 38 -7.21 22.65 58.41
N ARG A 39 -6.46 22.00 59.31
CA ARG A 39 -6.16 20.56 59.20
C ARG A 39 -7.41 19.68 59.17
N GLN A 40 -8.47 20.05 59.88
CA GLN A 40 -9.74 19.32 59.89
C GLN A 40 -10.59 19.61 58.65
N LEU A 41 -10.42 20.78 58.03
CA LEU A 41 -11.06 21.10 56.76
C LEU A 41 -10.39 20.35 55.61
N LEU A 42 -9.05 20.32 55.56
CA LEU A 42 -8.29 19.57 54.56
C LEU A 42 -8.54 18.06 54.68
N GLY A 43 -8.50 17.51 55.89
CA GLY A 43 -8.84 16.10 56.14
C GLY A 43 -10.33 15.76 55.93
N ARG A 44 -11.24 16.75 55.81
CA ARG A 44 -12.65 16.51 55.44
C ARG A 44 -12.92 16.72 53.96
N LEU A 45 -12.10 17.50 53.26
CA LEU A 45 -12.18 17.70 51.81
C LEU A 45 -11.58 16.53 51.01
N ILE A 46 -10.74 15.72 51.65
CA ILE A 46 -10.06 14.56 51.06
C ILE A 46 -10.50 13.32 51.86
N SER A 47 -11.67 12.75 51.59
CA SER A 47 -12.16 11.56 52.30
C SER A 47 -11.39 10.28 51.92
N THR A 48 -10.07 10.29 52.05
CA THR A 48 -9.19 9.13 51.88
C THR A 48 -8.07 9.19 52.92
N ASP A 49 -7.63 8.04 53.42
CA ASP A 49 -6.50 7.90 54.37
C ASP A 49 -5.12 8.22 53.71
N GLU A 50 -5.11 8.98 52.61
CA GLU A 50 -3.96 9.20 51.72
C GLU A 50 -3.22 10.53 52.01
N THR A 51 -3.47 11.14 53.18
CA THR A 51 -2.85 12.41 53.60
C THR A 51 -1.94 12.19 54.81
N THR A 52 -0.68 12.58 54.71
CA THR A 52 0.34 12.33 55.76
C THR A 52 1.16 13.59 56.06
N GLU A 53 1.74 13.66 57.26
CA GLU A 53 2.57 14.79 57.67
C GLU A 53 3.93 14.75 56.95
N GLU A 54 4.61 13.59 56.95
CA GLU A 54 5.93 13.40 56.34
C GLU A 54 5.87 12.51 55.10
N GLU A 55 6.77 12.74 54.13
CA GLU A 55 6.87 11.90 52.93
C GLU A 55 7.18 10.44 53.26
N ALA A 56 7.97 10.20 54.31
CA ALA A 56 8.30 8.86 54.76
C ALA A 56 7.04 8.05 55.15
N ASP A 57 6.05 8.72 55.74
CA ASP A 57 4.78 8.10 56.12
C ASP A 57 3.98 7.75 54.86
N LEU A 58 3.91 8.66 53.87
CA LEU A 58 3.26 8.34 52.59
C LEU A 58 3.96 7.19 51.87
N GLN A 59 5.30 7.17 51.85
CA GLN A 59 6.07 6.10 51.21
C GLN A 59 5.89 4.73 51.89
N ALA A 60 5.49 4.69 53.16
CA ALA A 60 5.16 3.45 53.86
C ALA A 60 3.78 2.90 53.48
N LEU A 61 2.89 3.74 52.93
CA LEU A 61 1.55 3.39 52.49
C LEU A 61 1.57 2.77 51.08
N LEU A 62 2.16 1.57 50.94
CA LEU A 62 2.30 0.91 49.63
C LEU A 62 1.11 0.03 49.22
N ASP A 63 0.22 -0.31 50.15
CA ASP A 63 -0.94 -1.18 49.89
C ASP A 63 -2.06 -0.50 49.06
N TYR A 64 -1.90 0.80 48.77
CA TYR A 64 -2.83 1.53 47.92
C TYR A 64 -2.76 1.08 46.45
N PRO A 65 -3.89 1.09 45.71
CA PRO A 65 -3.91 0.88 44.27
C PRO A 65 -2.92 1.78 43.53
N ALA A 66 -2.37 1.26 42.44
CA ALA A 66 -1.60 2.09 41.51
C ALA A 66 -2.47 3.28 41.08
N ASN A 67 -1.86 4.47 41.00
CA ASN A 67 -2.50 5.75 40.68
C ASN A 67 -3.36 6.40 41.78
N SER A 68 -3.39 5.86 43.00
CA SER A 68 -3.90 6.63 44.15
C SER A 68 -3.17 7.97 44.28
N ILE A 69 -3.87 8.97 44.82
CA ILE A 69 -3.35 10.33 45.01
C ILE A 69 -3.15 10.58 46.50
N GLY A 70 -1.94 10.98 46.87
CA GLY A 70 -1.57 11.29 48.24
C GLY A 70 -1.16 12.75 48.40
N LEU A 71 -1.28 13.26 49.62
CA LEU A 71 -0.86 14.61 49.98
C LEU A 71 0.11 14.56 51.15
N VAL A 72 1.29 15.17 50.98
CA VAL A 72 2.23 15.45 52.07
C VAL A 72 2.13 16.94 52.38
N PHE A 73 1.82 17.30 53.62
CA PHE A 73 1.48 18.70 53.96
C PHE A 73 2.34 19.33 55.06
N ALA A 74 3.20 18.58 55.75
CA ALA A 74 3.96 19.08 56.89
C ALA A 74 5.40 18.51 56.98
N ASP A 75 5.98 18.02 55.88
CA ASP A 75 7.32 17.46 55.87
C ASP A 75 8.33 18.57 56.22
N PRO A 76 9.29 18.30 57.14
CA PRO A 76 10.34 19.26 57.51
C PRO A 76 11.14 19.78 56.32
N ASN A 77 11.20 19.04 55.21
CA ASN A 77 11.71 19.51 53.94
C ASN A 77 10.57 20.06 53.06
N PRO A 78 10.48 21.39 52.86
CA PRO A 78 9.41 22.00 52.07
C PRO A 78 9.28 21.46 50.64
N ALA A 79 10.37 20.95 50.06
CA ALA A 79 10.35 20.39 48.70
C ALA A 79 9.57 19.06 48.59
N LYS A 80 9.27 18.40 49.72
CA LYS A 80 8.52 17.14 49.77
C LYS A 80 7.02 17.34 50.01
N ASN A 81 6.63 18.54 50.43
CA ASN A 81 5.23 18.90 50.55
C ASN A 81 4.62 19.05 49.15
N GLY A 82 3.40 18.57 48.97
CA GLY A 82 2.72 18.59 47.68
C GLY A 82 1.96 17.32 47.39
N TRP A 83 1.49 17.19 46.16
CA TRP A 83 0.71 16.04 45.71
C TRP A 83 1.62 14.95 45.18
N TRP A 84 1.22 13.71 45.42
CA TRP A 84 1.96 12.51 45.06
C TRP A 84 1.03 11.50 44.41
N ARG A 85 1.57 10.66 43.52
CA ARG A 85 0.86 9.57 42.85
C ARG A 85 1.51 8.24 43.16
N LYS A 86 0.71 7.23 43.50
CA LYS A 86 1.19 5.86 43.73
C LYS A 86 1.61 5.22 42.40
N VAL A 87 2.80 4.64 42.36
CA VAL A 87 3.34 3.92 41.19
C VAL A 87 3.71 2.50 41.61
N GLY A 88 3.39 1.52 40.76
CA GLY A 88 3.50 0.09 41.09
C GLY A 88 2.26 -0.47 41.81
N ALA A 89 2.12 -1.80 41.76
CA ALA A 89 0.97 -2.55 42.29
C ALA A 89 0.88 -2.45 43.84
N PRO A 90 -0.33 -2.68 44.43
CA PRO A 90 -0.50 -2.75 45.88
C PRO A 90 0.56 -3.63 46.57
N GLY A 91 1.14 -3.12 47.66
CA GLY A 91 2.18 -3.76 48.45
C GLY A 91 3.60 -3.64 47.88
N THR A 92 3.78 -3.00 46.73
CA THR A 92 5.09 -2.80 46.06
C THR A 92 5.18 -1.38 45.45
N GLY A 93 6.36 -0.98 44.96
CA GLY A 93 6.54 0.32 44.28
C GLY A 93 6.81 1.49 45.24
N ASN A 94 6.47 2.71 44.82
CA ASN A 94 6.70 3.95 45.57
C ASN A 94 5.69 5.04 45.19
N TRP A 95 5.72 6.16 45.90
CA TRP A 95 4.98 7.37 45.55
C TRP A 95 5.89 8.35 44.81
N LEU A 96 5.40 8.93 43.71
CA LEU A 96 6.11 9.95 42.93
C LEU A 96 5.37 11.30 42.99
N GLN A 97 6.11 12.35 43.30
CA GLN A 97 5.59 13.71 43.42
C GLN A 97 5.20 14.29 42.05
N PHE A 98 4.07 14.97 41.94
CA PHE A 98 3.55 15.51 40.67
C PHE A 98 4.53 16.49 39.99
N GLU A 99 5.22 17.32 40.76
CA GLU A 99 6.21 18.26 40.26
C GLU A 99 7.43 17.55 39.64
N LYS A 100 7.73 16.32 40.07
CA LYS A 100 8.78 15.50 39.46
C LYS A 100 8.28 14.76 38.22
N LEU A 101 7.04 14.26 38.24
CA LEU A 101 6.43 13.63 37.07
C LEU A 101 6.31 14.59 35.87
N SER A 102 5.99 15.86 36.12
CA SER A 102 5.93 16.90 35.08
C SER A 102 7.32 17.31 34.57
N ALA A 103 8.34 17.34 35.44
CA ALA A 103 9.73 17.57 35.06
C ALA A 103 10.30 16.42 34.22
N ASP A 104 10.05 15.17 34.62
CA ASP A 104 10.49 13.97 33.91
C ASP A 104 9.80 13.85 32.54
N ALA A 105 8.49 14.10 32.46
CA ALA A 105 7.77 14.14 31.19
C ALA A 105 8.28 15.27 30.28
N SER A 106 8.60 16.44 30.83
CA SER A 106 9.19 17.55 30.06
C SER A 106 10.59 17.20 29.56
N ALA A 107 11.40 16.49 30.36
CA ALA A 107 12.73 16.04 29.97
C ALA A 107 12.67 14.96 28.87
N GLU A 108 11.71 14.03 28.94
CA GLU A 108 11.48 13.01 27.91
C GLU A 108 11.01 13.63 26.59
N VAL A 109 10.06 14.58 26.65
CA VAL A 109 9.62 15.35 25.47
C VAL A 109 10.79 16.14 24.88
N GLN A 110 11.63 16.78 25.70
CA GLN A 110 12.81 17.51 25.22
C GLN A 110 13.81 16.57 24.55
N ALA A 111 14.06 15.38 25.09
CA ALA A 111 14.94 14.39 24.47
C ALA A 111 14.43 13.93 23.09
N LEU A 112 13.10 13.76 22.93
CA LEU A 112 12.50 13.44 21.65
C LEU A 112 12.60 14.61 20.63
N VAL A 113 12.45 15.85 21.10
CA VAL A 113 12.63 17.05 20.27
C VAL A 113 14.09 17.17 19.81
N ASP A 114 15.05 16.92 20.69
CA ASP A 114 16.48 16.95 20.36
C ASP A 114 16.83 15.85 19.34
N GLN A 115 16.27 14.64 19.50
CA GLN A 115 16.46 13.54 18.54
C GLN A 115 15.85 13.85 17.16
N ALA A 116 14.67 14.46 17.12
CA ALA A 116 14.03 14.89 15.89
C ALA A 116 14.86 15.97 15.17
N SER A 117 15.37 16.95 15.93
CA SER A 117 16.22 18.02 15.40
C SER A 117 17.54 17.49 14.82
N ALA A 118 18.18 16.53 15.49
CA ALA A 118 19.39 15.88 14.99
C ALA A 118 19.13 15.06 13.71
N SER A 119 17.95 14.45 13.61
CA SER A 119 17.54 13.70 12.41
C SER A 119 17.28 14.63 11.22
N GLU A 120 16.71 15.81 11.46
CA GLU A 120 16.53 16.86 10.44
C GLU A 120 17.87 17.38 9.90
N GLU A 121 18.83 17.65 10.79
CA GLU A 121 20.18 18.11 10.41
C GLU A 121 20.91 17.07 9.56
N ALA A 122 20.88 15.79 9.95
CA ALA A 122 21.48 14.68 9.20
C ALA A 122 20.85 14.50 7.80
N ALA A 123 19.54 14.73 7.67
CA ALA A 123 18.86 14.72 6.37
C ALA A 123 19.31 15.90 5.49
N GLY A 124 19.50 17.08 6.08
CA GLY A 124 20.04 18.26 5.41
C GLY A 124 21.47 18.04 4.88
N GLU A 125 22.36 17.46 5.68
CA GLU A 125 23.73 17.12 5.27
C GLU A 125 23.75 16.12 4.11
N SER A 126 22.91 15.09 4.18
CA SER A 126 22.77 14.08 3.13
C SER A 126 22.32 14.70 1.80
N ALA A 127 21.38 15.66 1.85
CA ALA A 127 20.93 16.40 0.67
C ALA A 127 22.04 17.29 0.08
N ALA A 128 22.85 17.93 0.93
CA ALA A 128 23.98 18.76 0.48
C ALA A 128 25.09 17.92 -0.20
N ILE A 129 25.40 16.73 0.34
CA ILE A 129 26.35 15.79 -0.27
C ILE A 129 25.86 15.34 -1.65
N ALA A 130 24.58 14.99 -1.76
CA ALA A 130 23.99 14.58 -3.04
C ALA A 130 24.07 15.69 -4.10
N ALA A 131 23.79 16.94 -3.70
CA ALA A 131 23.91 18.10 -4.59
C ALA A 131 25.35 18.35 -5.06
N ALA A 132 26.33 18.20 -4.17
CA ALA A 132 27.76 18.34 -4.51
C ALA A 132 28.23 17.27 -5.50
N LEU A 133 27.82 16.01 -5.30
CA LEU A 133 28.17 14.90 -6.18
C LEU A 133 27.63 15.10 -7.61
N LEU A 134 26.42 15.64 -7.72
CA LEU A 134 25.79 15.95 -8.99
C LEU A 134 26.54 17.06 -9.73
N ALA A 135 26.97 18.10 -9.03
CA ALA A 135 27.76 19.18 -9.61
C ALA A 135 29.12 18.71 -10.16
N ASP A 136 29.82 17.84 -9.44
CA ASP A 136 31.11 17.27 -9.86
C ASP A 136 30.98 16.38 -11.11
N THR A 137 29.89 15.63 -11.20
CA THR A 137 29.57 14.81 -12.37
C THR A 137 29.38 15.68 -13.62
N ILE A 138 28.63 16.78 -13.48
CA ILE A 138 28.40 17.74 -14.57
C ILE A 138 29.73 18.38 -15.03
N ALA A 139 30.58 18.79 -14.08
CA ALA A 139 31.87 19.42 -14.38
C ALA A 139 32.84 18.45 -15.08
N THR A 140 32.82 17.16 -14.70
CA THR A 140 33.65 16.12 -15.33
C THR A 140 33.24 15.89 -16.78
N ASN A 141 31.93 15.78 -17.04
CA ASN A 141 31.41 15.58 -18.39
C ASN A 141 31.76 16.76 -19.33
N ALA A 142 31.74 18.00 -18.82
CA ALA A 142 32.13 19.16 -19.61
C ALA A 142 33.61 19.11 -20.06
N LYS A 143 34.52 18.65 -19.20
CA LYS A 143 35.96 18.51 -19.52
C LYS A 143 36.23 17.41 -20.55
N VAL A 144 35.49 16.30 -20.46
CA VAL A 144 35.58 15.20 -21.44
C VAL A 144 35.16 15.71 -22.82
N ASN A 145 34.04 16.42 -22.90
CA ASN A 145 33.54 16.95 -24.18
C ASN A 145 34.51 17.96 -24.82
N ALA A 146 35.09 18.88 -24.04
CA ALA A 146 36.08 19.84 -24.57
C ALA A 146 37.36 19.17 -25.09
N SER A 147 37.74 18.01 -24.52
CA SER A 147 38.89 17.24 -24.97
C SER A 147 38.63 16.54 -26.32
N PHE A 148 37.39 16.10 -26.54
CA PHE A 148 36.97 15.51 -27.82
C PHE A 148 36.97 16.53 -28.96
N ASP A 149 36.46 17.73 -28.73
CA ASP A 149 36.41 18.78 -29.76
C ASP A 149 37.82 19.19 -30.24
N THR A 150 38.81 19.16 -29.34
CA THR A 150 40.21 19.49 -29.66
C THR A 150 40.87 18.42 -30.54
N ILE A 151 40.53 17.14 -30.34
CA ILE A 151 41.09 16.03 -31.11
C ILE A 151 40.53 16.00 -32.54
N ILE A 152 39.23 16.32 -32.69
CA ILE A 152 38.51 16.33 -33.97
C ILE A 152 39.05 17.41 -34.92
N ALA A 153 39.53 18.55 -34.42
CA ALA A 153 40.06 19.63 -35.25
C ALA A 153 41.38 19.29 -35.98
N THR A 154 42.08 18.23 -35.58
CA THR A 154 43.45 17.93 -36.05
C THR A 154 43.54 16.93 -37.20
N ALA A 155 42.46 16.25 -37.59
CA ALA A 155 42.56 15.00 -38.35
C ALA A 155 41.96 15.01 -39.78
N VAL A 156 41.82 16.18 -40.43
CA VAL A 156 41.18 16.27 -41.76
C VAL A 156 42.18 16.65 -42.87
N ASP A 157 42.74 15.67 -43.60
CA ASP A 157 43.03 15.79 -45.05
C ASP A 157 43.36 14.44 -45.78
N ARG A 158 42.36 13.92 -46.53
CA ARG A 158 42.39 13.32 -47.90
C ARG A 158 43.23 12.03 -48.26
N PRO A 159 43.05 11.37 -49.45
CA PRO A 159 42.30 10.08 -49.61
C PRO A 159 42.99 8.88 -50.37
N ALA A 160 42.37 7.69 -50.25
CA ALA A 160 42.13 6.57 -51.23
C ALA A 160 43.17 5.45 -51.65
N ALA A 161 42.70 4.18 -51.52
CA ALA A 161 42.71 2.97 -52.42
C ALA A 161 43.92 1.98 -52.55
N GLY A 162 43.78 0.67 -52.21
CA GLY A 162 44.75 -0.44 -52.47
C GLY A 162 45.05 -1.61 -51.44
N ASN A 163 44.66 -2.85 -51.78
CA ASN A 163 45.25 -4.20 -51.46
C ASN A 163 45.44 -4.79 -50.03
N TYR A 164 44.81 -5.93 -49.72
CA TYR A 164 45.03 -6.78 -48.53
C TYR A 164 46.45 -7.41 -48.45
N SER A 165 47.11 -7.42 -47.27
CA SER A 165 48.33 -8.20 -46.97
C SER A 165 48.33 -8.71 -45.52
N THR A 166 49.14 -9.72 -45.18
CA THR A 166 49.22 -10.27 -43.81
C THR A 166 50.21 -9.49 -42.95
N GLY A 167 49.70 -8.64 -42.03
CA GLY A 167 50.49 -7.86 -41.08
C GLY A 167 49.64 -7.23 -39.98
N ASN A 168 50.22 -7.09 -38.77
CA ASN A 168 49.56 -6.67 -37.53
C ASN A 168 49.10 -5.20 -37.53
N SER A 169 47.89 -4.91 -38.05
CA SER A 169 46.80 -4.15 -37.39
C SER A 169 45.83 -3.48 -38.39
N THR A 170 44.60 -4.01 -38.47
CA THR A 170 43.24 -3.45 -38.24
C THR A 170 42.14 -4.43 -38.77
N ASN A 171 41.54 -5.34 -37.97
CA ASN A 171 40.79 -6.49 -38.55
C ASN A 171 39.50 -6.03 -39.27
N LEU A 172 39.06 -6.74 -40.31
CA LEU A 172 37.76 -6.56 -40.98
C LEU A 172 36.94 -7.85 -41.04
N ALA A 173 37.52 -9.02 -40.78
CA ALA A 173 36.77 -10.25 -40.70
C ALA A 173 37.16 -11.07 -39.47
N VAL A 174 36.17 -11.72 -38.87
CA VAL A 174 36.32 -12.66 -37.74
C VAL A 174 35.70 -14.00 -38.12
N ALA A 175 36.20 -15.10 -37.56
CA ALA A 175 35.63 -16.42 -37.79
C ALA A 175 35.51 -17.27 -36.52
N VAL A 176 34.59 -18.24 -36.57
CA VAL A 176 34.37 -19.27 -35.54
C VAL A 176 34.12 -20.64 -36.19
N MET A 177 34.58 -21.72 -35.58
CA MET A 177 34.40 -23.08 -36.04
C MET A 177 33.33 -23.84 -35.24
N GLY A 178 32.34 -24.41 -35.94
CA GLY A 178 31.37 -25.32 -35.33
C GLY A 178 32.01 -26.64 -34.93
N GLY A 179 31.71 -27.12 -33.72
CA GLY A 179 32.32 -28.32 -33.11
C GLY A 179 33.55 -28.01 -32.24
N GLU A 180 34.22 -26.88 -32.47
CA GLU A 180 35.42 -26.47 -31.72
C GLU A 180 35.21 -25.17 -30.92
N ASP A 181 34.94 -24.04 -31.58
CA ASP A 181 34.75 -22.73 -30.92
C ASP A 181 33.35 -22.58 -30.31
N VAL A 182 32.37 -23.18 -30.96
CA VAL A 182 30.97 -23.27 -30.54
C VAL A 182 30.53 -24.72 -30.72
N PRO A 183 29.69 -25.30 -29.85
CA PRO A 183 29.23 -26.66 -30.05
C PRO A 183 28.54 -26.79 -31.40
N ALA A 184 28.81 -27.90 -32.11
CA ALA A 184 28.23 -28.15 -33.43
C ALA A 184 26.71 -27.98 -33.42
N ASP A 185 26.20 -27.40 -34.50
CA ASP A 185 24.78 -27.15 -34.73
C ASP A 185 24.09 -26.23 -33.69
N THR A 186 24.86 -25.51 -32.87
CA THR A 186 24.31 -24.55 -31.90
C THR A 186 23.90 -23.24 -32.58
N PRO A 187 22.67 -22.75 -32.38
CA PRO A 187 22.24 -21.45 -32.87
C PRO A 187 23.10 -20.30 -32.30
N LEU A 188 23.61 -19.47 -33.19
CA LEU A 188 24.36 -18.26 -32.85
C LEU A 188 23.39 -17.07 -32.76
N ALA A 189 23.40 -16.37 -31.63
CA ALA A 189 22.46 -15.28 -31.37
C ALA A 189 23.03 -13.92 -31.76
N THR A 190 24.17 -13.54 -31.16
CA THR A 190 24.81 -12.25 -31.42
C THR A 190 26.31 -12.38 -31.65
N LEU A 191 26.83 -11.51 -32.50
CA LEU A 191 28.25 -11.27 -32.70
C LEU A 191 28.59 -9.90 -32.12
N LEU A 192 29.35 -9.89 -31.02
CA LEU A 192 29.85 -8.68 -30.37
C LEU A 192 31.20 -8.31 -30.98
N VAL A 193 31.27 -7.18 -31.66
CA VAL A 193 32.45 -6.76 -32.42
C VAL A 193 32.92 -5.39 -31.95
N PRO A 194 34.11 -5.23 -31.38
CA PRO A 194 34.63 -3.91 -31.03
C PRO A 194 35.03 -3.14 -32.29
N PHE A 195 34.44 -1.96 -32.50
CA PHE A 195 34.73 -1.05 -33.60
C PHE A 195 35.49 0.18 -33.10
N THR A 196 36.48 0.60 -33.88
CA THR A 196 37.00 1.97 -33.83
C THR A 196 36.87 2.59 -35.21
N PHE A 197 36.06 3.64 -35.34
CA PHE A 197 36.00 4.44 -36.56
C PHE A 197 37.17 5.40 -36.61
N THR A 198 37.87 5.49 -37.73
CA THR A 198 38.85 6.55 -37.93
C THR A 198 38.29 7.73 -38.72
N SER A 199 36.99 7.71 -39.08
CA SER A 199 36.26 8.82 -39.69
C SER A 199 34.82 8.90 -39.20
N SER A 200 34.26 10.11 -39.15
CA SER A 200 32.84 10.36 -38.85
C SER A 200 31.91 10.22 -40.07
N ALA A 201 32.41 9.65 -41.16
CA ALA A 201 31.65 9.52 -42.40
C ALA A 201 30.87 8.19 -42.50
N ALA A 202 31.06 7.26 -41.56
CA ALA A 202 30.31 6.00 -41.54
C ALA A 202 28.85 6.26 -41.19
N THR A 203 27.94 5.60 -41.91
CA THR A 203 26.50 5.73 -41.67
C THR A 203 25.83 4.37 -41.45
N LYS A 204 26.46 3.29 -41.91
CA LYS A 204 26.01 1.91 -41.72
C LYS A 204 27.19 0.94 -41.70
N ILE A 205 26.94 -0.27 -41.24
CA ILE A 205 27.85 -1.42 -41.37
C ILE A 205 27.25 -2.45 -42.32
N ILE A 206 28.10 -3.13 -43.07
CA ILE A 206 27.76 -4.26 -43.92
C ILE A 206 28.45 -5.48 -43.33
N VAL A 207 27.66 -6.53 -43.05
CA VAL A 207 28.12 -7.81 -42.53
C VAL A 207 27.87 -8.87 -43.58
N LYS A 208 28.93 -9.35 -44.21
CA LYS A 208 28.91 -10.48 -45.14
C LYS A 208 29.34 -11.74 -44.40
N ARG A 209 28.48 -12.75 -44.44
CA ARG A 209 28.74 -14.04 -43.80
C ARG A 209 29.03 -15.10 -44.84
N SER A 210 30.05 -15.91 -44.59
CA SER A 210 30.44 -17.03 -45.47
C SER A 210 30.78 -18.26 -44.65
N SER A 211 30.71 -19.44 -45.25
CA SER A 211 31.14 -20.71 -44.65
C SER A 211 32.29 -21.33 -45.46
N ARG A 212 33.17 -22.06 -44.77
CA ARG A 212 34.27 -22.85 -45.33
C ARG A 212 34.39 -24.17 -44.55
N LEU A 213 34.71 -25.29 -45.20
CA LEU A 213 34.92 -26.55 -44.48
C LEU A 213 36.31 -26.56 -43.82
N SER A 214 36.41 -27.13 -42.61
CA SER A 214 37.67 -27.20 -41.86
C SER A 214 38.74 -28.04 -42.54
N THR A 215 38.33 -28.92 -43.47
CA THR A 215 39.21 -29.79 -44.27
C THR A 215 39.77 -29.12 -45.53
N ASP A 216 39.33 -27.90 -45.86
CA ASP A 216 39.82 -27.19 -47.03
C ASP A 216 41.28 -26.77 -46.86
N ALA A 217 42.10 -26.92 -47.91
CA ALA A 217 43.52 -26.54 -47.93
C ALA A 217 43.78 -25.05 -47.62
N TRP A 218 42.72 -24.24 -47.60
CA TRP A 218 42.73 -22.80 -47.42
C TRP A 218 42.18 -22.38 -46.06
N LEU A 219 42.06 -23.27 -45.07
CA LEU A 219 41.48 -22.98 -43.75
C LEU A 219 41.94 -21.63 -43.17
N ASN A 220 43.23 -21.33 -43.27
CA ASN A 220 43.84 -20.11 -42.71
C ASN A 220 43.87 -18.91 -43.66
N SER A 221 43.36 -19.09 -44.88
CA SER A 221 43.43 -18.07 -45.93
C SER A 221 42.33 -17.03 -45.74
N GLN A 222 42.55 -15.82 -46.28
CA GLN A 222 41.61 -14.71 -46.15
C GLN A 222 40.20 -15.01 -46.68
N PRO A 223 39.16 -14.29 -46.24
CA PRO A 223 37.81 -14.43 -46.79
C PRO A 223 37.78 -14.07 -48.29
N GLY A 224 36.90 -14.71 -49.05
CA GLY A 224 36.72 -14.51 -50.49
C GLY A 224 37.49 -15.48 -51.37
N ASN A 225 38.00 -16.59 -50.84
CA ASN A 225 38.62 -17.64 -51.65
C ASN A 225 37.57 -18.54 -52.33
N ALA A 226 37.98 -19.33 -53.31
CA ALA A 226 37.10 -20.25 -54.05
C ALA A 226 36.38 -21.30 -53.16
N GLY A 227 36.89 -21.57 -51.95
CA GLY A 227 36.26 -22.47 -50.97
C GLY A 227 35.21 -21.80 -50.07
N ASP A 228 35.04 -20.47 -50.15
CA ASP A 228 34.07 -19.75 -49.34
C ASP A 228 32.69 -19.74 -50.00
N THR A 229 31.68 -20.24 -49.31
CA THR A 229 30.28 -20.12 -49.72
C THR A 229 29.63 -18.95 -48.99
N VAL A 230 29.23 -17.91 -49.71
CA VAL A 230 28.50 -16.78 -49.11
C VAL A 230 27.13 -17.25 -48.64
N ILE A 231 26.83 -17.05 -47.36
CA ILE A 231 25.55 -17.39 -46.75
C ILE A 231 24.58 -16.23 -46.96
N ASP A 232 24.95 -15.04 -46.50
CA ASP A 232 24.17 -13.82 -46.66
C ASP A 232 25.04 -12.55 -46.51
N THR A 233 24.43 -11.41 -46.82
CA THR A 233 24.99 -10.07 -46.57
C THR A 233 23.88 -9.21 -45.99
N ARG A 234 24.15 -8.57 -44.86
CA ARG A 234 23.19 -7.73 -44.13
C ARG A 234 23.74 -6.35 -43.93
N GLU A 235 22.88 -5.36 -43.97
CA GLU A 235 23.21 -3.98 -43.65
C GLU A 235 22.56 -3.60 -42.33
N PHE A 236 23.28 -2.85 -41.50
CA PHE A 236 22.75 -2.29 -40.27
C PHE A 236 23.15 -0.83 -40.19
N THR A 237 22.22 0.05 -39.83
CA THR A 237 22.55 1.40 -39.40
C THR A 237 23.45 1.34 -38.16
N LEU A 238 24.28 2.37 -37.94
CA LEU A 238 25.14 2.38 -36.76
C LEU A 238 24.34 2.26 -35.45
N ALA A 239 23.19 2.93 -35.37
CA ALA A 239 22.33 2.90 -34.19
C ALA A 239 21.76 1.51 -33.88
N GLU A 240 21.38 0.73 -34.90
CA GLU A 240 20.83 -0.63 -34.72
C GLU A 240 21.81 -1.58 -34.05
N VAL A 241 23.11 -1.34 -34.22
CA VAL A 241 24.17 -2.17 -33.61
C VAL A 241 24.85 -1.48 -32.43
N GLY A 242 24.29 -0.37 -31.93
CA GLY A 242 24.84 0.34 -30.76
C GLY A 242 26.11 1.13 -31.04
N LEU A 243 26.36 1.50 -32.31
CA LEU A 243 27.48 2.33 -32.72
C LEU A 243 27.03 3.77 -33.02
N VAL A 244 27.98 4.70 -32.90
CA VAL A 244 27.83 6.11 -33.28
C VAL A 244 28.97 6.48 -34.22
N SER A 245 28.68 7.19 -35.31
CA SER A 245 29.71 7.53 -36.31
C SER A 245 30.84 8.33 -35.68
N GLY A 246 32.09 7.97 -36.00
CA GLY A 246 33.29 8.61 -35.45
C GLY A 246 33.60 8.29 -33.99
N VAL A 247 32.80 7.46 -33.30
CA VAL A 247 33.00 7.08 -31.90
C VAL A 247 33.25 5.57 -31.80
N GLY A 248 34.39 5.18 -31.22
CA GLY A 248 34.67 3.76 -30.96
C GLY A 248 33.65 3.16 -29.99
N GLY A 249 33.23 1.92 -30.23
CA GLY A 249 32.19 1.23 -29.46
C GLY A 249 32.20 -0.27 -29.72
N VAL A 250 31.27 -1.02 -29.14
CA VAL A 250 31.09 -2.45 -29.43
C VAL A 250 29.79 -2.61 -30.19
N ALA A 251 29.89 -3.13 -31.41
CA ALA A 251 28.73 -3.45 -32.23
C ALA A 251 28.09 -4.74 -31.75
N THR A 252 26.78 -4.71 -31.53
CA THR A 252 25.98 -5.90 -31.23
C THR A 252 25.25 -6.33 -32.50
N ILE A 253 25.83 -7.27 -33.25
CA ILE A 253 25.29 -7.70 -34.55
C ILE A 253 24.41 -8.94 -34.36
N PRO A 254 23.11 -8.88 -34.68
CA PRO A 254 22.22 -10.04 -34.57
C PRO A 254 22.45 -11.04 -35.72
N LEU A 255 22.73 -12.30 -35.37
CA LEU A 255 23.04 -13.37 -36.34
C LEU A 255 21.81 -14.16 -36.81
N GLY A 256 20.68 -14.03 -36.09
CA GLY A 256 19.39 -14.59 -36.46
C GLY A 256 19.24 -16.10 -36.23
N GLY A 257 19.93 -16.67 -35.24
CA GLY A 257 19.75 -18.06 -34.82
C GLY A 257 20.36 -19.11 -35.77
N GLN A 258 21.30 -18.71 -36.62
CA GLN A 258 21.95 -19.65 -37.54
C GLN A 258 22.85 -20.63 -36.76
N THR A 259 22.85 -21.89 -37.17
CA THR A 259 23.73 -22.91 -36.60
C THR A 259 25.11 -22.92 -37.25
N ALA A 260 26.13 -23.34 -36.49
CA ALA A 260 27.47 -23.62 -37.00
C ALA A 260 27.67 -25.13 -37.10
N PRO A 261 27.56 -25.75 -38.30
CA PRO A 261 27.71 -27.19 -38.44
C PRO A 261 29.10 -27.68 -38.01
N ASP A 262 29.18 -28.93 -37.54
CA ASP A 262 30.45 -29.55 -37.16
C ASP A 262 31.49 -29.45 -38.30
N GLY A 263 32.72 -29.06 -37.95
CA GLY A 263 33.81 -28.88 -38.92
C GLY A 263 33.59 -27.77 -39.94
N THR A 264 32.71 -26.80 -39.69
CA THR A 264 32.49 -25.64 -40.58
C THR A 264 33.00 -24.36 -39.94
N LEU A 265 33.86 -23.63 -40.65
CA LEU A 265 34.31 -22.28 -40.31
C LEU A 265 33.29 -21.26 -40.83
N LEU A 266 32.65 -20.53 -39.92
CA LEU A 266 31.80 -19.39 -40.24
C LEU A 266 32.63 -18.11 -40.18
N ILE A 267 32.66 -17.37 -41.28
CA ILE A 267 33.43 -16.15 -41.49
C ILE A 267 32.47 -14.97 -41.56
N PHE A 268 32.73 -13.91 -40.80
CA PHE A 268 31.98 -12.66 -40.77
C PHE A 268 32.89 -11.52 -41.21
N ASP A 269 32.71 -11.03 -42.44
CA ASP A 269 33.36 -9.85 -42.99
C ASP A 269 32.50 -8.62 -42.70
N VAL A 270 33.05 -7.69 -41.92
CA VAL A 270 32.34 -6.58 -41.28
C VAL A 270 32.99 -5.26 -41.67
N VAL A 271 32.29 -4.50 -42.51
CA VAL A 271 32.80 -3.25 -43.10
C VAL A 271 31.90 -2.08 -42.72
N ALA A 272 32.46 -1.02 -42.16
CA ALA A 272 31.75 0.25 -42.03
C ALA A 272 31.77 1.00 -43.37
N VAL A 273 30.63 1.54 -43.82
CA VAL A 273 30.54 2.31 -45.06
C VAL A 273 29.76 3.61 -44.85
N ASN A 274 29.93 4.56 -45.77
CA ASN A 274 29.10 5.77 -45.83
C ASN A 274 27.84 5.54 -46.68
N ASN A 275 27.01 6.58 -46.86
CA ASN A 275 25.78 6.51 -47.66
C ASN A 275 25.99 6.21 -49.15
N SER A 276 27.23 6.24 -49.64
CA SER A 276 27.61 5.88 -51.02
C SER A 276 28.34 4.54 -51.09
N ASP A 277 28.22 3.72 -50.05
CA ASP A 277 28.87 2.41 -49.89
C ASP A 277 30.40 2.45 -50.01
N VAL A 278 31.00 3.63 -49.80
CA VAL A 278 32.45 3.77 -49.76
C VAL A 278 32.93 3.28 -48.40
N PRO A 279 33.85 2.29 -48.33
CA PRO A 279 34.42 1.81 -47.08
C PRO A 279 35.01 2.94 -46.26
N GLN A 280 34.66 2.96 -44.98
CA GLN A 280 35.26 3.82 -43.97
C GLN A 280 36.23 2.97 -43.16
N TYR A 281 37.38 3.52 -42.85
CA TYR A 281 38.39 2.83 -42.05
C TYR A 281 37.82 2.48 -40.66
N ASN A 282 37.66 1.18 -40.44
CA ASN A 282 37.29 0.58 -39.17
C ASN A 282 38.38 -0.40 -38.73
N ASN A 283 38.71 -0.38 -37.45
CA ASN A 283 39.60 -1.37 -36.84
C ASN A 283 38.79 -2.27 -35.93
N LEU A 284 38.90 -3.59 -36.15
CA LEU A 284 38.46 -4.61 -35.21
C LEU A 284 39.69 -5.13 -34.44
N SER A 285 39.64 -5.15 -33.12
CA SER A 285 40.75 -5.64 -32.28
C SER A 285 40.78 -7.18 -32.24
N HIS A 286 41.97 -7.79 -32.34
CA HIS A 286 42.19 -9.22 -32.10
C HIS A 286 43.04 -9.41 -30.85
N GLY A 287 42.59 -10.25 -29.93
CA GLY A 287 43.38 -10.63 -28.75
C GLY A 287 43.04 -12.06 -28.34
N PRO A 288 44.04 -12.92 -28.06
CA PRO A 288 43.77 -14.22 -27.47
C PRO A 288 43.21 -14.04 -26.05
N VAL A 289 42.07 -14.68 -25.78
CA VAL A 289 41.51 -14.72 -24.41
C VAL A 289 42.39 -15.64 -23.57
N SER A 290 43.09 -15.11 -22.57
CA SER A 290 43.89 -15.94 -21.67
C SER A 290 42.98 -16.77 -20.78
N GLY A 291 42.94 -18.09 -20.97
CA GLY A 291 42.35 -19.04 -20.01
C GLY A 291 41.18 -19.88 -20.51
N ALA A 292 40.70 -19.71 -21.74
CA ALA A 292 39.74 -20.62 -22.37
C ALA A 292 40.45 -21.43 -23.47
N THR A 293 40.06 -22.70 -23.59
CA THR A 293 40.51 -23.69 -24.57
C THR A 293 40.70 -23.12 -25.98
N GLN A 294 41.77 -23.56 -26.67
CA GLN A 294 42.19 -23.16 -28.01
C GLN A 294 41.02 -22.76 -28.92
N GLN A 295 40.85 -21.45 -29.14
CA GLN A 295 39.87 -20.94 -30.09
C GLN A 295 40.56 -20.67 -31.43
N TYR A 296 40.02 -21.21 -32.53
CA TYR A 296 40.48 -20.96 -33.90
C TYR A 296 39.90 -19.65 -34.43
N GLN A 297 40.17 -18.55 -33.71
CA GLN A 297 39.73 -17.22 -34.10
C GLN A 297 40.71 -16.63 -35.11
N TYR A 298 40.35 -16.69 -36.38
CA TYR A 298 41.08 -16.01 -37.44
C TYR A 298 40.58 -14.56 -37.59
N GLY A 299 41.54 -13.64 -37.65
CA GLY A 299 41.32 -12.24 -38.00
C GLY A 299 42.03 -11.91 -39.32
N TRP A 300 41.34 -11.26 -40.25
CA TRP A 300 41.93 -10.84 -41.53
C TRP A 300 41.75 -9.34 -41.79
N TYR A 301 42.63 -8.76 -42.61
CA TYR A 301 42.89 -7.31 -42.71
C TYR A 301 42.85 -6.79 -44.16
N ARG A 302 42.00 -5.79 -44.49
CA ARG A 302 42.02 -5.05 -45.79
C ARG A 302 42.97 -3.88 -45.70
N PHE A 303 43.90 -3.75 -46.64
CA PHE A 303 44.50 -2.45 -46.91
C PHE A 303 43.88 -1.92 -48.18
N GLU A 304 43.51 -0.64 -48.14
CA GLU A 304 43.25 0.14 -49.32
C GLU A 304 44.07 1.46 -49.35
N GLY A 305 45.35 1.41 -49.79
CA GLY A 305 45.98 2.52 -50.51
C GLY A 305 47.05 3.39 -49.86
N GLN A 306 47.92 2.83 -49.03
CA GLN A 306 48.95 3.64 -48.37
C GLN A 306 50.39 3.20 -48.66
N ALA A 307 51.27 4.22 -48.68
CA ALA A 307 52.71 4.10 -48.85
C ALA A 307 53.37 3.47 -47.61
N ALA A 308 54.46 2.75 -47.85
CA ALA A 308 55.28 2.10 -46.83
C ALA A 308 55.81 3.12 -45.80
N GLY A 309 55.26 3.11 -44.58
CA GLY A 309 55.70 4.00 -43.47
C GLY A 309 54.66 4.25 -42.37
N PHE A 310 53.39 3.88 -42.56
CA PHE A 310 52.30 4.18 -41.63
C PHE A 310 52.38 3.45 -40.27
N TRP A 311 53.19 2.39 -40.16
CA TRP A 311 53.28 1.54 -38.97
C TRP A 311 53.96 2.22 -37.76
N GLU A 312 54.70 3.30 -37.95
CA GLU A 312 55.43 3.98 -36.86
C GLU A 312 54.59 5.00 -36.07
N ALA A 313 53.38 5.34 -36.55
CA ALA A 313 52.59 6.45 -36.02
C ALA A 313 51.34 6.05 -35.20
N ILE A 314 51.01 4.76 -35.11
CA ILE A 314 49.88 4.31 -34.28
C ILE A 314 50.43 3.86 -32.92
N PRO A 315 50.14 4.57 -31.82
CA PRO A 315 50.44 4.06 -30.50
C PRO A 315 49.54 2.82 -30.31
N ILE A 316 50.16 1.65 -30.21
CA ILE A 316 49.49 0.41 -29.80
C ILE A 316 49.09 0.59 -28.33
N ILE A 317 48.02 1.34 -28.08
CA ILE A 317 47.37 1.36 -26.78
C ILE A 317 46.56 0.08 -26.73
N ALA A 318 47.06 -0.89 -25.98
CA ALA A 318 46.43 -2.19 -25.76
C ALA A 318 45.13 -2.02 -24.95
N ILE A 319 44.07 -1.51 -25.56
CA ILE A 319 42.71 -1.54 -25.01
C ILE A 319 42.01 -2.74 -25.63
N ARG A 320 41.74 -3.74 -24.78
CA ARG A 320 41.37 -5.11 -25.15
C ARG A 320 39.89 -5.37 -24.86
N PRO A 321 39.04 -5.46 -25.89
CA PRO A 321 37.91 -6.36 -25.86
C PRO A 321 38.11 -7.44 -26.94
N ALA A 322 37.98 -8.71 -26.55
CA ALA A 322 37.80 -9.79 -27.51
C ALA A 322 36.41 -9.68 -28.15
N PHE A 323 36.26 -10.07 -29.41
CA PHE A 323 34.91 -10.29 -29.94
C PHE A 323 34.32 -11.52 -29.25
N ALA A 324 33.01 -11.52 -29.04
CA ALA A 324 32.32 -12.64 -28.41
C ALA A 324 31.13 -13.06 -29.26
N VAL A 325 31.00 -14.35 -29.49
CA VAL A 325 29.78 -14.95 -30.03
C VAL A 325 28.99 -15.50 -28.86
N THR A 326 27.78 -14.97 -28.64
CA THR A 326 26.90 -15.51 -27.60
C THR A 326 26.01 -16.58 -28.22
N THR A 327 26.07 -17.79 -27.67
CA THR A 327 25.03 -18.80 -27.86
C THR A 327 23.93 -18.50 -26.84
N GLU A 328 22.71 -18.26 -27.27
CA GLU A 328 21.61 -18.16 -26.32
C GLU A 328 21.27 -19.56 -25.79
N LEU A 329 21.10 -19.67 -24.47
CA LEU A 329 20.26 -20.68 -23.84
C LEU A 329 18.81 -20.42 -24.28
N PHE A 330 18.50 -20.72 -25.53
CA PHE A 330 17.11 -20.81 -25.97
C PHE A 330 16.55 -22.11 -25.42
N ASP A 331 15.49 -22.01 -24.63
CA ASP A 331 14.45 -23.01 -24.61
C ASP A 331 13.90 -23.10 -26.04
N THR A 332 14.48 -23.99 -26.86
CA THR A 332 14.10 -24.22 -28.26
C THR A 332 12.76 -24.94 -28.39
N GLY A 333 11.83 -24.70 -27.46
CA GLY A 333 10.43 -24.97 -27.71
C GLY A 333 10.00 -24.11 -28.91
N ALA A 334 9.73 -24.75 -30.04
CA ALA A 334 9.03 -24.17 -31.19
C ALA A 334 7.58 -23.80 -30.83
N GLY A 335 7.41 -22.95 -29.82
CA GLY A 335 6.15 -22.35 -29.39
C GLY A 335 6.29 -20.83 -29.51
N ALA A 336 5.19 -20.17 -29.88
CA ALA A 336 5.10 -18.71 -29.97
C ALA A 336 5.81 -18.03 -28.78
N VAL A 337 6.54 -16.94 -29.04
CA VAL A 337 7.05 -16.04 -28.00
C VAL A 337 5.91 -15.82 -27.01
N LYS A 338 6.03 -16.37 -25.80
CA LYS A 338 5.00 -16.23 -24.79
C LYS A 338 4.97 -14.76 -24.40
N ALA A 339 3.94 -14.04 -24.84
CA ALA A 339 3.71 -12.68 -24.41
C ALA A 339 3.68 -12.68 -22.88
N ASP A 340 4.42 -11.76 -22.25
CA ASP A 340 4.36 -11.59 -20.82
C ASP A 340 2.93 -11.23 -20.42
N PRO A 341 2.35 -11.89 -19.42
CA PRO A 341 0.99 -11.59 -19.01
C PRO A 341 0.93 -10.19 -18.39
N PHE A 342 -0.04 -9.39 -18.83
CA PHE A 342 -0.39 -8.12 -18.21
C PHE A 342 -0.71 -8.34 -16.72
N ARG A 343 -0.10 -7.51 -15.87
CA ARG A 343 -0.21 -7.62 -14.41
C ARG A 343 -1.14 -6.58 -13.81
N SER A 344 -1.24 -5.42 -14.45
CA SER A 344 -2.08 -4.30 -14.01
C SER A 344 -2.63 -3.52 -15.20
N ALA A 345 -3.61 -2.68 -14.92
CA ALA A 345 -4.22 -1.76 -15.87
C ALA A 345 -4.30 -0.36 -15.26
N SER A 346 -4.22 0.67 -16.11
CA SER A 346 -4.58 2.04 -15.80
C SER A 346 -5.50 2.49 -16.93
N VAL A 347 -6.80 2.31 -16.70
CA VAL A 347 -7.84 2.63 -17.68
C VAL A 347 -8.81 3.61 -17.08
N ASP A 348 -9.34 4.46 -17.94
CA ASP A 348 -10.52 5.26 -17.69
C ASP A 348 -11.75 4.51 -18.21
N VAL A 349 -12.84 4.64 -17.46
CA VAL A 349 -14.12 4.00 -17.74
C VAL A 349 -15.16 5.11 -17.81
N ALA A 350 -15.83 5.22 -18.95
CA ALA A 350 -16.84 6.24 -19.18
C ALA A 350 -18.13 5.60 -19.68
N LEU A 351 -19.25 5.92 -19.04
CA LEU A 351 -20.56 5.42 -19.42
C LEU A 351 -21.34 6.49 -20.18
N VAL A 352 -21.86 6.15 -21.37
CA VAL A 352 -22.75 6.99 -22.16
C VAL A 352 -23.94 6.15 -22.63
N GLY A 353 -25.10 6.39 -22.01
CA GLY A 353 -26.27 5.53 -22.20
C GLY A 353 -25.97 4.11 -21.72
N ASN A 354 -26.13 3.11 -22.59
CA ASN A 354 -25.81 1.71 -22.31
C ASN A 354 -24.42 1.28 -22.78
N ASN A 355 -23.58 2.23 -23.23
CA ASN A 355 -22.24 1.97 -23.72
C ASN A 355 -21.20 2.35 -22.68
N LEU A 356 -20.38 1.39 -22.28
CA LEU A 356 -19.22 1.60 -21.43
C LEU A 356 -17.96 1.61 -22.27
N THR A 357 -17.35 2.78 -22.38
CA THR A 357 -16.05 2.95 -23.04
C THR A 357 -14.95 2.68 -22.02
N VAL A 358 -14.00 1.83 -22.37
CA VAL A 358 -12.79 1.55 -21.61
C VAL A 358 -11.61 2.00 -22.45
N SER A 359 -10.78 2.91 -21.92
CA SER A 359 -9.61 3.42 -22.64
C SER A 359 -8.44 3.67 -21.71
N GLY A 360 -7.22 3.32 -22.10
CA GLY A 360 -6.03 3.54 -21.29
C GLY A 360 -4.90 2.58 -21.64
N LYS A 361 -4.21 2.05 -20.62
CA LYS A 361 -3.01 1.21 -20.78
C LYS A 361 -3.06 -0.05 -19.92
N LEU A 362 -2.54 -1.15 -20.47
CA LEU A 362 -2.20 -2.38 -19.78
C LEU A 362 -0.68 -2.47 -19.60
N PHE A 363 -0.22 -3.07 -18.50
CA PHE A 363 1.20 -3.10 -18.13
C PHE A 363 1.73 -4.53 -17.97
N ALA A 364 2.84 -4.84 -18.64
CA ALA A 364 3.58 -6.11 -18.52
C ALA A 364 5.09 -5.84 -18.55
N ASN A 365 5.81 -6.18 -17.47
CA ASN A 365 7.28 -6.09 -17.38
C ASN A 365 7.89 -4.76 -17.89
N GLY A 366 7.23 -3.63 -17.59
CA GLY A 366 7.68 -2.29 -18.04
C GLY A 366 7.20 -1.89 -19.44
N ASN A 367 6.57 -2.79 -20.19
CA ASN A 367 5.88 -2.48 -21.43
C ASN A 367 4.46 -1.97 -21.16
N GLU A 368 4.05 -0.96 -21.93
CA GLU A 368 2.72 -0.38 -21.90
C GLU A 368 2.02 -0.66 -23.22
N VAL A 369 0.81 -1.23 -23.17
CA VAL A 369 -0.01 -1.46 -24.36
C VAL A 369 -1.29 -0.66 -24.23
N ALA A 370 -1.55 0.21 -25.20
CA ALA A 370 -2.79 0.97 -25.25
C ALA A 370 -3.97 0.03 -25.49
N VAL A 371 -5.05 0.23 -24.74
CA VAL A 371 -6.32 -0.47 -24.92
C VAL A 371 -7.43 0.56 -25.06
N SER A 372 -8.34 0.32 -26.00
CA SER A 372 -9.55 1.11 -26.17
C SER A 372 -10.63 0.22 -26.75
N ASP A 373 -11.76 0.12 -26.06
CA ASP A 373 -12.92 -0.64 -26.53
C ASP A 373 -14.22 -0.07 -25.94
N THR A 374 -15.35 -0.43 -26.56
CA THR A 374 -16.68 -0.05 -26.10
C THR A 374 -17.54 -1.30 -25.92
N VAL A 375 -18.02 -1.48 -24.69
CA VAL A 375 -18.96 -2.55 -24.34
C VAL A 375 -20.38 -1.99 -24.35
N THR A 376 -21.25 -2.58 -25.15
CA THR A 376 -22.69 -2.26 -25.17
C THR A 376 -23.47 -3.26 -24.33
N PHE A 377 -24.21 -2.77 -23.34
CA PHE A 377 -25.06 -3.61 -22.50
C PHE A 377 -26.50 -3.69 -23.03
N THR A 378 -27.09 -4.87 -22.89
CA THR A 378 -28.52 -5.10 -23.13
C THR A 378 -29.29 -5.01 -21.82
N ALA A 379 -30.46 -4.38 -21.87
CA ALA A 379 -31.38 -4.33 -20.72
C ALA A 379 -31.68 -5.74 -20.18
N ALA A 380 -31.89 -5.82 -18.87
CA ALA A 380 -32.38 -7.04 -18.23
C ALA A 380 -33.86 -7.30 -18.61
N ALA A 381 -34.36 -8.50 -18.32
CA ALA A 381 -35.79 -8.78 -18.45
C ALA A 381 -36.61 -7.92 -17.47
N ALA A 382 -37.91 -7.74 -17.73
CA ALA A 382 -38.79 -6.93 -16.89
C ALA A 382 -38.73 -7.35 -15.40
N GLY A 383 -38.52 -6.37 -14.52
CA GLY A 383 -38.34 -6.56 -13.08
C GLY A 383 -37.05 -7.28 -12.67
N LYS A 384 -36.04 -7.31 -13.55
CA LYS A 384 -34.75 -7.96 -13.31
C LYS A 384 -33.58 -6.99 -13.37
N GLU A 385 -32.48 -7.41 -12.78
CA GLU A 385 -31.15 -6.82 -12.94
C GLU A 385 -30.10 -7.92 -13.09
N TRP A 386 -28.90 -7.54 -13.52
CA TRP A 386 -27.73 -8.42 -13.53
C TRP A 386 -26.46 -7.58 -13.48
N ALA A 387 -25.41 -8.17 -12.93
CA ALA A 387 -24.10 -7.55 -12.82
C ALA A 387 -23.15 -8.11 -13.89
N PHE A 388 -22.19 -7.29 -14.31
CA PHE A 388 -21.15 -7.67 -15.27
C PHE A 388 -19.77 -7.40 -14.69
N GLY A 389 -18.84 -8.32 -14.93
CA GLY A 389 -17.42 -8.02 -14.93
C GLY A 389 -16.95 -7.65 -16.33
N VAL A 390 -16.16 -6.59 -16.45
CA VAL A 390 -15.49 -6.17 -17.69
C VAL A 390 -14.00 -6.42 -17.52
N TYR A 391 -13.42 -7.16 -18.45
CA TYR A 391 -12.08 -7.73 -18.30
C TYR A 391 -11.20 -7.48 -19.51
N ALA A 392 -9.89 -7.31 -19.29
CA ALA A 392 -8.88 -7.51 -20.33
C ALA A 392 -8.25 -8.91 -20.21
N ASP A 393 -8.07 -9.58 -21.34
CA ASP A 393 -7.22 -10.77 -21.42
C ASP A 393 -5.75 -10.42 -21.15
N ARG A 394 -5.07 -11.20 -20.31
CA ARG A 394 -3.70 -10.91 -19.87
C ARG A 394 -2.67 -11.07 -20.97
N LEU A 395 -2.94 -11.78 -22.05
CA LEU A 395 -1.95 -12.02 -23.12
C LEU A 395 -2.21 -11.11 -24.32
N THR A 396 -3.48 -10.93 -24.66
CA THR A 396 -3.91 -10.24 -25.89
C THR A 396 -4.39 -8.83 -25.63
N GLY A 397 -4.78 -8.50 -24.39
CA GLY A 397 -5.42 -7.23 -24.06
C GLY A 397 -6.86 -7.10 -24.55
N ALA A 398 -7.42 -8.15 -25.17
CA ALA A 398 -8.79 -8.14 -25.68
C ALA A 398 -9.80 -7.93 -24.54
N ILE A 399 -10.75 -7.00 -24.76
CA ILE A 399 -11.80 -6.72 -23.79
C ILE A 399 -12.93 -7.73 -23.94
N SER A 400 -13.44 -8.21 -22.81
CA SER A 400 -14.58 -9.13 -22.75
C SER A 400 -15.43 -8.87 -21.51
N THR A 401 -16.67 -9.33 -21.54
CA THR A 401 -17.58 -9.26 -20.40
C THR A 401 -18.02 -10.64 -19.94
N GLU A 402 -18.40 -10.72 -18.68
CA GLU A 402 -19.07 -11.88 -18.09
C GLU A 402 -20.20 -11.39 -17.21
N ALA A 403 -21.40 -11.91 -17.44
CA ALA A 403 -22.61 -11.53 -16.72
C ALA A 403 -22.92 -12.53 -15.61
N THR A 404 -23.57 -12.06 -14.54
CA THR A 404 -24.30 -12.92 -13.61
C THR A 404 -25.56 -13.47 -14.27
N GLU A 405 -26.21 -14.43 -13.62
CA GLU A 405 -27.62 -14.69 -13.89
C GLU A 405 -28.45 -13.43 -13.61
N GLN A 406 -29.59 -13.31 -14.31
CA GLN A 406 -30.55 -12.24 -14.02
C GLN A 406 -31.25 -12.52 -12.71
N ARG A 407 -31.27 -11.51 -11.85
CA ARG A 407 -31.84 -11.51 -10.50
C ARG A 407 -33.00 -10.54 -10.42
N ASP A 408 -33.79 -10.64 -9.37
CA ASP A 408 -34.83 -9.64 -9.10
C ASP A 408 -34.19 -8.26 -8.89
N GLU A 409 -34.79 -7.23 -9.50
CA GLU A 409 -34.28 -5.86 -9.47
C GLU A 409 -34.10 -5.35 -8.02
N GLU A 410 -32.99 -4.64 -7.78
CA GLU A 410 -32.65 -3.98 -6.51
C GLU A 410 -32.49 -4.91 -5.30
N LEU A 411 -32.33 -6.22 -5.51
CA LEU A 411 -32.21 -7.17 -4.40
C LEU A 411 -30.79 -7.73 -4.27
N ASP A 412 -30.33 -8.54 -5.23
CA ASP A 412 -29.20 -9.44 -4.94
C ASP A 412 -28.25 -9.76 -6.11
N ALA A 413 -28.28 -9.05 -7.25
CA ALA A 413 -27.30 -9.32 -8.31
C ALA A 413 -25.85 -9.12 -7.86
N ILE A 414 -25.61 -8.21 -6.91
CA ILE A 414 -24.29 -8.01 -6.28
C ILE A 414 -23.77 -9.24 -5.54
N GLU A 415 -24.64 -10.12 -5.06
CA GLU A 415 -24.25 -11.30 -4.27
C GLU A 415 -23.67 -12.44 -5.13
N TYR A 416 -23.88 -12.35 -6.45
CA TYR A 416 -23.50 -13.38 -7.42
C TYR A 416 -22.39 -12.93 -8.38
N LEU A 417 -21.64 -11.89 -8.00
CA LEU A 417 -20.57 -11.36 -8.83
C LEU A 417 -19.57 -12.44 -9.27
N PRO A 418 -19.24 -12.53 -10.57
CA PRO A 418 -18.32 -13.54 -11.06
C PRO A 418 -16.93 -13.33 -10.46
N ALA A 419 -16.27 -14.44 -10.15
CA ALA A 419 -14.83 -14.42 -9.87
C ALA A 419 -14.10 -13.91 -11.11
N THR A 420 -12.98 -13.20 -10.93
CA THR A 420 -12.16 -12.79 -12.08
C THR A 420 -11.63 -14.04 -12.79
N PRO A 421 -11.96 -14.25 -14.08
CA PRO A 421 -11.53 -15.45 -14.78
C PRO A 421 -10.00 -15.58 -14.82
N ALA A 422 -9.51 -16.81 -14.78
CA ALA A 422 -8.09 -17.09 -14.93
C ALA A 422 -7.56 -16.49 -16.24
N GLY A 423 -6.39 -15.86 -16.17
CA GLY A 423 -5.80 -15.20 -17.35
C GLY A 423 -6.42 -13.85 -17.70
N LYS A 424 -7.30 -13.28 -16.86
CA LYS A 424 -7.89 -11.94 -17.09
C LYS A 424 -7.57 -10.92 -15.99
N VAL A 425 -7.70 -9.64 -16.32
CA VAL A 425 -7.61 -8.49 -15.39
C VAL A 425 -8.98 -7.81 -15.33
N LEU A 426 -9.53 -7.64 -14.14
CA LEU A 426 -10.77 -6.89 -13.93
C LEU A 426 -10.53 -5.40 -14.17
N LEU A 427 -11.34 -4.79 -15.04
CA LEU A 427 -11.25 -3.37 -15.40
C LEU A 427 -12.38 -2.56 -14.80
N ALA A 428 -13.60 -3.07 -14.92
CA ALA A 428 -14.80 -2.42 -14.44
C ALA A 428 -15.85 -3.44 -14.02
N ARG A 429 -16.84 -2.97 -13.25
CA ARG A 429 -18.09 -3.69 -13.04
C ARG A 429 -19.25 -2.81 -13.41
N ALA A 430 -20.32 -3.43 -13.89
CA ALA A 430 -21.55 -2.74 -14.24
C ALA A 430 -22.77 -3.46 -13.65
N LEU A 431 -23.78 -2.70 -13.28
CA LEU A 431 -25.13 -3.17 -12.97
C LEU A 431 -26.05 -2.71 -14.09
N VAL A 432 -26.87 -3.61 -14.62
CA VAL A 432 -27.82 -3.29 -15.70
C VAL A 432 -29.22 -3.70 -15.27
N ARG A 433 -30.17 -2.77 -15.40
CA ARG A 433 -31.58 -2.95 -15.00
C ARG A 433 -32.50 -3.17 -16.20
N ASP A 434 -33.76 -3.48 -15.94
CA ASP A 434 -34.77 -3.78 -16.96
C ASP A 434 -35.10 -2.58 -17.87
N SER A 435 -34.99 -1.37 -17.32
CA SER A 435 -35.13 -0.09 -18.01
C SER A 435 -34.01 0.18 -19.02
N GLY A 436 -32.95 -0.63 -18.99
CA GLY A 436 -31.72 -0.39 -19.73
C GLY A 436 -30.79 0.61 -19.05
N ALA A 437 -31.14 1.10 -17.85
CA ALA A 437 -30.23 1.88 -17.02
C ALA A 437 -28.99 1.05 -16.67
N VAL A 438 -27.82 1.68 -16.79
CA VAL A 438 -26.53 1.08 -16.46
C VAL A 438 -25.86 1.94 -15.39
N GLY A 439 -25.41 1.31 -14.31
CA GLY A 439 -24.44 1.89 -13.38
C GLY A 439 -23.11 1.18 -13.57
N ALA A 440 -21.99 1.89 -13.54
CA ALA A 440 -20.68 1.26 -13.71
C ALA A 440 -19.59 1.92 -12.84
N VAL A 441 -18.63 1.10 -12.42
CA VAL A 441 -17.49 1.55 -11.61
C VAL A 441 -16.18 1.05 -12.18
N ASN A 442 -15.16 1.89 -12.06
CA ASN A 442 -13.80 1.57 -12.48
C ASN A 442 -13.08 0.80 -11.37
N CYS A 443 -12.80 -0.48 -11.60
CA CYS A 443 -12.09 -1.35 -10.66
C CYS A 443 -10.57 -1.36 -10.92
N ALA A 444 -10.12 -1.03 -12.13
CA ALA A 444 -8.69 -1.04 -12.48
C ALA A 444 -7.85 0.00 -11.72
N GLN A 445 -8.49 1.05 -11.19
CA GLN A 445 -7.81 2.05 -10.37
C GLN A 445 -7.57 1.59 -8.92
N PHE A 446 -7.87 0.34 -8.58
CA PHE A 446 -7.79 -0.18 -7.22
C PHE A 446 -6.95 -1.46 -7.15
N ARG A 447 -6.24 -1.62 -6.03
CA ARG A 447 -5.55 -2.84 -5.62
C ARG A 447 -6.21 -3.32 -4.34
N GLY A 448 -7.07 -4.33 -4.46
CA GLY A 448 -7.96 -4.67 -3.34
C GLY A 448 -8.89 -3.50 -3.04
N LEU A 449 -8.89 -3.02 -1.79
CA LEU A 449 -9.71 -1.89 -1.36
C LEU A 449 -9.01 -0.53 -1.50
N ILE A 450 -7.71 -0.52 -1.85
CA ILE A 450 -6.91 0.70 -1.90
C ILE A 450 -6.84 1.24 -3.32
N LYS A 451 -7.18 2.52 -3.47
CA LYS A 451 -6.98 3.24 -4.74
C LYS A 451 -5.50 3.39 -5.03
N ILE A 452 -5.07 3.10 -6.26
CA ILE A 452 -3.67 3.24 -6.69
C ILE A 452 -3.22 4.70 -6.47
N GLY A 453 -2.05 4.86 -5.85
CA GLY A 453 -1.49 6.13 -5.42
C GLY A 453 -1.90 6.56 -4.00
N GLN A 454 -2.87 5.90 -3.37
CA GLN A 454 -3.31 6.17 -1.99
C GLN A 454 -2.71 5.18 -0.98
N GLU A 455 -1.87 4.24 -1.42
CA GLU A 455 -1.22 3.26 -0.54
C GLU A 455 -0.48 3.92 0.65
N PRO A 456 0.31 5.01 0.48
CA PRO A 456 0.98 5.66 1.61
C PRO A 456 0.02 6.29 2.63
N ASN A 457 -1.14 6.77 2.17
CA ASN A 457 -2.15 7.36 3.06
C ASN A 457 -2.85 6.27 3.87
N MET A 458 -3.23 5.17 3.21
CA MET A 458 -3.82 4.01 3.90
C MET A 458 -2.83 3.39 4.89
N ALA A 459 -1.55 3.26 4.52
CA ALA A 459 -0.52 2.73 5.40
C ALA A 459 -0.37 3.58 6.68
N ARG A 460 -0.30 4.91 6.56
CA ARG A 460 -0.24 5.82 7.73
C ARG A 460 -1.49 5.72 8.60
N HIS A 461 -2.66 5.63 7.98
CA HIS A 461 -3.93 5.46 8.69
C HIS A 461 -3.96 4.14 9.48
N ALA A 462 -3.59 3.04 8.83
CA ALA A 462 -3.51 1.73 9.47
C ALA A 462 -2.47 1.67 10.59
N GLU A 463 -1.30 2.31 10.41
CA GLU A 463 -0.27 2.39 11.43
C GLU A 463 -0.75 3.15 12.69
N ARG A 464 -1.46 4.28 12.52
CA ARG A 464 -2.07 5.01 13.64
C ARG A 464 -3.04 4.12 14.41
N ASN A 465 -3.99 3.50 13.70
CA ASN A 465 -5.01 2.65 14.32
C ASN A 465 -4.36 1.45 15.03
N ARG A 466 -3.40 0.79 14.38
CA ARG A 466 -2.63 -0.31 14.96
C ARG A 466 -1.86 0.13 16.21
N GLY A 467 -1.32 1.35 16.21
CA GLY A 467 -0.66 1.97 17.36
C GLY A 467 -1.56 2.05 18.60
N LEU A 468 -2.80 2.49 18.41
CA LEU A 468 -3.81 2.53 19.47
C LEU A 468 -4.24 1.13 19.91
N LEU A 469 -4.37 0.20 18.96
CA LEU A 469 -4.79 -1.20 19.21
C LEU A 469 -3.70 -2.13 19.75
N ARG A 470 -2.47 -1.63 19.96
CA ARG A 470 -1.33 -2.42 20.47
C ARG A 470 -1.68 -3.29 21.69
N PRO A 471 -2.44 -2.81 22.70
CA PRO A 471 -2.77 -3.65 23.86
C PRO A 471 -3.62 -4.89 23.49
N VAL A 472 -4.62 -4.72 22.63
CA VAL A 472 -5.51 -5.80 22.16
C VAL A 472 -4.77 -6.77 21.26
N ILE A 473 -3.98 -6.25 20.32
CA ILE A 473 -3.10 -7.05 19.46
C ILE A 473 -2.11 -7.84 20.32
N GLY A 474 -1.54 -7.22 21.35
CA GLY A 474 -0.66 -7.87 22.31
C GLY A 474 -1.34 -9.02 23.06
N LYS A 475 -2.62 -8.86 23.45
CA LYS A 475 -3.42 -9.96 24.02
C LYS A 475 -3.57 -11.12 23.02
N ALA A 476 -3.97 -10.81 21.79
CA ALA A 476 -4.14 -11.82 20.74
C ALA A 476 -2.83 -12.61 20.51
N MET A 477 -1.70 -11.92 20.38
CA MET A 477 -0.39 -12.55 20.19
C MET A 477 0.05 -13.45 21.36
N ARG A 478 -0.49 -13.23 22.57
CA ARG A 478 -0.25 -14.10 23.74
C ARG A 478 -1.27 -15.23 23.88
N GLY A 479 -2.33 -15.21 23.07
CA GLY A 479 -3.47 -16.11 23.21
C GLY A 479 -4.35 -15.77 24.42
N ASP A 480 -4.28 -14.55 24.94
CA ASP A 480 -5.11 -14.09 26.05
C ASP A 480 -6.55 -13.85 25.57
N ALA A 481 -7.53 -14.06 26.45
CA ALA A 481 -8.93 -13.74 26.18
C ALA A 481 -9.12 -12.23 25.92
N ILE A 482 -9.95 -11.92 24.93
CA ILE A 482 -10.28 -10.56 24.51
C ILE A 482 -11.80 -10.37 24.55
N ASN A 483 -12.28 -9.37 25.30
CA ASN A 483 -13.67 -8.96 25.27
C ASN A 483 -13.86 -7.86 24.22
N TRP A 484 -14.53 -8.17 23.11
CA TRP A 484 -14.74 -7.23 22.01
C TRP A 484 -16.19 -6.77 21.93
N GLY A 485 -16.44 -5.46 21.99
CA GLY A 485 -17.78 -4.89 21.90
C GLY A 485 -18.12 -4.35 20.51
N GLY A 486 -19.36 -4.58 20.05
CA GLY A 486 -19.96 -3.86 18.93
C GLY A 486 -21.10 -2.99 19.43
N TYR A 487 -20.95 -1.66 19.46
CA TYR A 487 -21.94 -0.72 19.98
C TYR A 487 -22.47 0.20 18.87
N GLY A 488 -23.73 0.05 18.47
CA GLY A 488 -24.24 0.81 17.34
C GLY A 488 -25.71 0.60 17.03
N ASP A 489 -26.09 0.86 15.79
CA ASP A 489 -27.48 0.80 15.34
C ASP A 489 -27.90 -0.57 14.76
N SER A 490 -28.93 -0.58 13.91
CA SER A 490 -29.44 -1.73 13.18
C SER A 490 -28.41 -2.52 12.39
N ILE A 491 -27.39 -1.85 11.84
CA ILE A 491 -26.39 -2.52 10.99
C ILE A 491 -25.41 -3.29 11.89
N THR A 492 -25.03 -2.71 13.03
CA THR A 492 -24.25 -3.42 14.06
C THR A 492 -25.02 -4.62 14.61
N ALA A 493 -26.32 -4.44 14.86
CA ALA A 493 -27.18 -5.49 15.39
C ALA A 493 -27.47 -6.62 14.39
N LEU A 494 -27.35 -6.34 13.08
CA LEU A 494 -28.05 -7.06 12.02
C LEU A 494 -29.51 -7.31 12.39
N GLN A 495 -30.23 -6.21 12.65
CA GLN A 495 -31.63 -6.22 13.07
C GLN A 495 -32.39 -5.00 12.54
N THR A 496 -33.67 -5.17 12.16
CA THR A 496 -34.57 -4.12 11.65
C THR A 496 -35.51 -3.51 12.71
N GLY A 497 -35.30 -3.80 14.00
CA GLY A 497 -36.13 -3.32 15.12
C GLY A 497 -35.41 -3.46 16.46
N ALA A 498 -36.13 -3.36 17.58
CA ALA A 498 -35.60 -3.58 18.92
C ALA A 498 -36.60 -4.38 19.78
N PRO A 499 -36.13 -5.25 20.68
CA PRO A 499 -37.01 -5.94 21.65
C PRO A 499 -37.78 -4.93 22.50
N SER A 500 -39.00 -5.26 22.93
CA SER A 500 -39.81 -4.38 23.81
C SER A 500 -39.34 -4.39 25.26
N ASP A 501 -38.83 -5.52 25.75
CA ASP A 501 -38.26 -5.66 27.08
C ASP A 501 -36.85 -5.04 27.15
N ALA A 502 -36.64 -4.12 28.10
CA ALA A 502 -35.37 -3.44 28.29
C ALA A 502 -34.22 -4.39 28.67
N ALA A 503 -34.49 -5.43 29.46
CA ALA A 503 -33.46 -6.39 29.88
C ALA A 503 -32.91 -7.18 28.68
N VAL A 504 -33.80 -7.56 27.75
CA VAL A 504 -33.43 -8.22 26.50
C VAL A 504 -32.85 -7.24 25.49
N ARG A 505 -33.39 -6.01 25.43
CA ARG A 505 -32.99 -4.97 24.48
C ARG A 505 -31.53 -4.54 24.66
N TYR A 506 -31.10 -4.37 25.91
CA TYR A 506 -29.76 -3.84 26.23
C TYR A 506 -28.70 -4.92 26.47
N ALA A 507 -29.10 -6.18 26.66
CA ALA A 507 -28.17 -7.28 26.76
C ALA A 507 -27.31 -7.40 25.48
N ALA A 508 -26.06 -7.83 25.66
CA ALA A 508 -25.21 -8.23 24.54
C ALA A 508 -25.77 -9.50 23.91
N ASN A 509 -25.60 -9.63 22.59
CA ASN A 509 -26.01 -10.83 21.85
C ASN A 509 -27.51 -11.12 22.08
N GLY A 510 -27.89 -12.40 22.02
CA GLY A 510 -29.27 -12.85 22.23
C GLY A 510 -30.09 -12.94 20.95
N GLU A 511 -31.34 -13.39 21.11
CA GLU A 511 -32.17 -13.95 20.03
C GLU A 511 -32.49 -12.97 18.89
N TRP A 512 -32.18 -11.69 19.06
CA TRP A 512 -32.46 -10.59 18.13
C TRP A 512 -31.23 -10.05 17.42
N ARG A 513 -30.02 -10.50 17.78
CA ARG A 513 -28.76 -10.06 17.17
C ARG A 513 -28.28 -11.05 16.14
N ASP A 514 -27.58 -10.53 15.14
CA ASP A 514 -26.93 -11.33 14.10
C ASP A 514 -27.93 -12.23 13.35
N ARG A 515 -29.19 -11.80 13.26
CA ARG A 515 -30.30 -12.66 12.86
C ARG A 515 -30.59 -12.57 11.37
N ARG A 516 -30.14 -13.59 10.63
CA ARG A 516 -30.29 -13.66 9.16
C ARG A 516 -31.73 -13.41 8.71
N SER A 517 -32.70 -14.06 9.36
CA SER A 517 -34.11 -14.03 8.96
C SER A 517 -34.80 -12.69 9.17
N VAL A 518 -34.19 -11.78 9.94
CA VAL A 518 -34.77 -10.47 10.26
C VAL A 518 -34.11 -9.39 9.43
N TYR A 519 -32.77 -9.41 9.34
CA TYR A 519 -32.04 -8.40 8.58
C TYR A 519 -32.22 -8.59 7.08
N PHE A 520 -31.98 -9.80 6.58
CA PHE A 520 -32.04 -10.13 5.15
C PHE A 520 -33.41 -10.67 4.74
N SER A 521 -34.51 -10.25 5.40
CA SER A 521 -35.84 -10.84 5.18
C SER A 521 -36.37 -10.65 3.75
N ALA A 522 -35.86 -9.67 3.02
CA ALA A 522 -36.21 -9.40 1.63
C ALA A 522 -35.45 -10.29 0.62
N TYR A 523 -34.38 -10.96 1.05
CA TYR A 523 -33.55 -11.74 0.14
C TYR A 523 -34.22 -13.07 -0.27
N PRO A 524 -34.09 -13.47 -1.54
CA PRO A 524 -34.47 -14.80 -2.00
C PRO A 524 -33.80 -15.94 -1.22
N SER A 525 -34.44 -17.11 -1.20
CA SER A 525 -34.00 -18.24 -0.36
C SER A 525 -32.65 -18.83 -0.79
N ASP A 526 -32.32 -18.78 -2.07
CA ASP A 526 -31.03 -19.21 -2.62
C ASP A 526 -29.90 -18.24 -2.20
N THR A 527 -30.19 -16.95 -2.14
CA THR A 527 -29.23 -15.93 -1.64
C THR A 527 -29.03 -16.06 -0.14
N LEU A 528 -30.10 -16.30 0.62
CA LEU A 528 -30.01 -16.60 2.05
C LEU A 528 -29.22 -17.87 2.36
N ALA A 529 -29.14 -18.81 1.41
CA ALA A 529 -28.35 -20.04 1.54
C ALA A 529 -26.84 -19.78 1.46
N LEU A 530 -26.40 -18.62 0.98
CA LEU A 530 -25.00 -18.19 0.98
C LEU A 530 -24.47 -17.91 2.39
N LEU A 531 -25.36 -17.68 3.36
CA LEU A 531 -25.01 -17.39 4.74
C LEU A 531 -25.08 -18.63 5.62
N PRO A 532 -23.95 -19.11 6.17
CA PRO A 532 -23.96 -20.13 7.20
C PRO A 532 -24.71 -19.65 8.44
N LEU A 533 -25.43 -20.59 9.06
CA LEU A 533 -26.16 -20.37 10.31
C LEU A 533 -25.44 -21.01 11.49
N PHE A 534 -25.49 -20.33 12.62
CA PHE A 534 -24.82 -20.71 13.85
C PHE A 534 -25.79 -20.67 15.03
N ASP A 535 -25.56 -21.57 15.98
CA ASP A 535 -26.18 -21.53 17.30
C ASP A 535 -25.22 -20.80 18.24
N PHE A 536 -25.68 -19.71 18.84
CA PHE A 536 -24.89 -18.90 19.78
C PHE A 536 -25.17 -19.27 21.24
N GLY A 537 -26.00 -20.30 21.48
CA GLY A 537 -26.31 -20.78 22.83
C GLY A 537 -27.33 -19.90 23.58
N ASP A 538 -28.03 -19.01 22.89
CA ASP A 538 -29.04 -18.11 23.47
C ASP A 538 -30.45 -18.71 23.51
N GLY A 539 -30.61 -19.97 23.08
CA GLY A 539 -31.88 -20.69 23.02
C GLY A 539 -32.63 -20.59 21.69
N SER A 540 -32.12 -19.83 20.72
CA SER A 540 -32.75 -19.63 19.40
C SER A 540 -32.37 -20.69 18.37
N GLY A 541 -31.39 -21.56 18.69
CA GLY A 541 -30.85 -22.56 17.78
C GLY A 541 -30.01 -21.95 16.65
N GLN A 542 -29.88 -22.65 15.53
CA GLN A 542 -29.07 -22.23 14.39
C GLN A 542 -29.76 -21.14 13.55
N VAL A 543 -29.79 -19.90 14.05
CA VAL A 543 -30.46 -18.77 13.38
C VAL A 543 -29.56 -17.56 13.17
N HIS A 544 -28.37 -17.56 13.76
CA HIS A 544 -27.44 -16.43 13.71
C HIS A 544 -26.47 -16.56 12.55
N THR A 545 -25.91 -15.44 12.09
CA THR A 545 -24.86 -15.41 11.08
C THR A 545 -23.65 -14.61 11.56
N LYS A 546 -22.46 -14.99 11.12
CA LYS A 546 -21.19 -14.33 11.49
C LYS A 546 -20.72 -13.44 10.34
N ILE A 547 -21.40 -12.31 10.13
CA ILE A 547 -21.10 -11.37 9.02
C ILE A 547 -21.05 -9.93 9.51
N GLY A 548 -20.26 -9.10 8.83
CA GLY A 548 -20.05 -7.70 9.17
C GLY A 548 -18.68 -7.45 9.80
N TRP A 549 -18.43 -6.19 10.14
CA TRP A 549 -17.10 -5.73 10.53
C TRP A 549 -16.62 -6.32 11.84
N ASN A 550 -17.47 -6.39 12.87
CA ASN A 550 -17.05 -6.96 14.15
C ASN A 550 -16.69 -8.45 14.04
N TRP A 551 -17.46 -9.24 13.30
CA TRP A 551 -17.12 -10.65 13.03
C TRP A 551 -15.83 -10.79 12.22
N SER A 552 -15.58 -9.90 11.27
CA SER A 552 -14.34 -9.90 10.49
C SER A 552 -13.12 -9.56 11.35
N ILE A 553 -13.26 -8.58 12.25
CA ILE A 553 -12.20 -8.21 13.20
C ILE A 553 -11.95 -9.34 14.20
N LYS A 554 -13.01 -9.95 14.74
CA LYS A 554 -12.92 -11.13 15.60
C LYS A 554 -12.10 -12.23 14.92
N ALA A 555 -12.47 -12.59 13.69
CA ALA A 555 -11.77 -13.62 12.93
C ALA A 555 -10.29 -13.29 12.67
N ALA A 556 -9.95 -12.02 12.41
CA ALA A 556 -8.57 -11.59 12.20
C ALA A 556 -7.73 -11.70 13.50
N LEU A 557 -8.30 -11.30 14.63
CA LEU A 557 -7.64 -11.42 15.94
C LEU A 557 -7.46 -12.87 16.39
N ASP A 558 -8.48 -13.72 16.20
CA ASP A 558 -8.38 -15.17 16.47
C ASP A 558 -7.32 -15.82 15.57
N ALA A 559 -7.26 -15.42 14.29
CA ALA A 559 -6.23 -15.91 13.37
C ALA A 559 -4.82 -15.49 13.81
N LEU A 560 -4.66 -14.25 14.29
CA LEU A 560 -3.39 -13.77 14.85
C LEU A 560 -2.97 -14.57 16.10
N ALA A 561 -3.95 -14.96 16.93
CA ALA A 561 -3.72 -15.79 18.11
C ALA A 561 -3.49 -17.27 17.78
N GLY A 562 -3.95 -17.74 16.62
CA GLY A 562 -4.00 -19.16 16.28
C GLY A 562 -5.06 -19.94 17.10
N ALA A 563 -6.00 -19.25 17.74
CA ALA A 563 -7.02 -19.82 18.62
C ALA A 563 -8.25 -18.89 18.73
N ASP A 564 -9.40 -19.42 19.15
CA ASP A 564 -10.62 -18.66 19.42
C ASP A 564 -10.50 -17.95 20.77
N VAL A 565 -10.00 -16.70 20.75
CA VAL A 565 -9.68 -15.92 21.96
C VAL A 565 -10.57 -14.71 22.14
N VAL A 566 -11.26 -14.28 21.09
CA VAL A 566 -12.14 -13.10 21.14
C VAL A 566 -13.57 -13.52 21.47
N ASP A 567 -14.09 -13.05 22.60
CA ASP A 567 -15.51 -13.06 22.89
C ASP A 567 -16.17 -11.79 22.31
N TYR A 568 -17.04 -11.97 21.32
CA TYR A 568 -17.73 -10.85 20.66
C TYR A 568 -19.10 -10.60 21.30
N LEU A 569 -19.27 -9.38 21.81
CA LEU A 569 -20.46 -8.90 22.48
C LEU A 569 -21.16 -7.85 21.62
N ASN A 570 -22.26 -8.23 20.96
CA ASN A 570 -23.04 -7.37 20.07
C ASN A 570 -24.11 -6.58 20.84
N TYR A 571 -23.87 -5.28 21.01
CA TYR A 571 -24.75 -4.31 21.66
C TYR A 571 -25.45 -3.37 20.65
N GLY A 572 -25.51 -3.74 19.37
CA GLY A 572 -26.25 -3.00 18.36
C GLY A 572 -27.75 -2.93 18.69
N ILE A 573 -28.47 -1.87 18.32
CA ILE A 573 -29.94 -1.83 18.45
C ILE A 573 -30.56 -1.16 17.23
N GLY A 574 -31.50 -1.86 16.58
CA GLY A 574 -32.18 -1.33 15.40
C GLY A 574 -32.97 -0.04 15.65
N GLY A 575 -32.90 0.87 14.68
CA GLY A 575 -33.62 2.16 14.72
C GLY A 575 -33.07 3.22 15.66
N THR A 576 -31.87 3.04 16.22
CA THR A 576 -31.30 3.96 17.21
C THR A 576 -30.25 4.91 16.63
N THR A 577 -30.10 6.08 17.25
CA THR A 577 -29.07 7.09 16.97
C THR A 577 -28.07 7.19 18.12
N SER A 578 -27.06 8.05 18.01
CA SER A 578 -26.11 8.35 19.08
C SER A 578 -26.68 9.20 20.24
N ALA A 579 -27.93 9.69 20.14
CA ALA A 579 -28.50 10.65 21.08
C ALA A 579 -28.71 10.11 22.52
N ASN A 580 -28.98 11.03 23.45
CA ASN A 580 -29.34 10.72 24.85
C ASN A 580 -30.87 10.67 25.10
N SER A 581 -31.66 10.49 24.05
CA SER A 581 -33.09 10.19 24.21
C SER A 581 -33.32 8.70 24.42
N ASP A 582 -34.50 8.32 24.91
CA ASP A 582 -34.82 6.95 25.32
C ASP A 582 -34.39 5.90 24.27
N ASN A 583 -33.63 4.89 24.72
CA ASN A 583 -33.05 3.79 23.93
C ASN A 583 -31.91 4.15 22.94
N ASN A 584 -31.53 5.42 22.79
CA ASN A 584 -30.42 5.81 21.92
C ASN A 584 -29.05 5.62 22.59
N GLY A 585 -27.97 5.78 21.85
CA GLY A 585 -26.64 5.37 22.26
C GLY A 585 -26.10 6.07 23.52
N LEU A 586 -26.52 7.29 23.84
CA LEU A 586 -26.12 7.94 25.09
C LEU A 586 -27.14 7.74 26.22
N TRP A 587 -28.24 7.02 25.97
CA TRP A 587 -29.23 6.75 26.99
C TRP A 587 -28.59 6.01 28.17
N PRO A 588 -28.69 6.50 29.42
CA PRO A 588 -27.91 5.97 30.54
C PRO A 588 -28.12 4.48 30.77
N ALA A 589 -29.37 4.01 30.70
CA ALA A 589 -29.67 2.59 30.90
C ALA A 589 -29.11 1.69 29.80
N ARG A 590 -28.88 2.23 28.60
CA ARG A 590 -28.33 1.47 27.48
C ARG A 590 -26.81 1.43 27.54
N ILE A 591 -26.15 2.58 27.67
CA ILE A 591 -24.69 2.66 27.61
C ILE A 591 -24.01 2.08 28.87
N ALA A 592 -24.70 2.09 30.02
CA ALA A 592 -24.17 1.48 31.25
C ALA A 592 -23.88 -0.02 31.10
N VAL A 593 -24.60 -0.74 30.23
CA VAL A 593 -24.41 -2.19 30.05
C VAL A 593 -23.06 -2.53 29.42
N PRO A 594 -22.68 -2.01 28.24
CA PRO A 594 -21.35 -2.27 27.67
C PRO A 594 -20.22 -1.63 28.48
N LEU A 595 -20.45 -0.52 29.19
CA LEU A 595 -19.44 0.07 30.08
C LEU A 595 -19.07 -0.87 31.24
N ALA A 596 -20.07 -1.55 31.83
CA ALA A 596 -19.85 -2.52 32.89
C ALA A 596 -19.26 -3.86 32.42
N ALA A 597 -19.10 -4.08 31.10
CA ALA A 597 -18.72 -5.37 30.53
C ALA A 597 -17.21 -5.65 30.50
N SER A 598 -16.37 -4.74 31.01
CA SER A 598 -14.90 -4.89 31.00
C SER A 598 -14.36 -5.21 29.60
N LEU A 599 -14.77 -4.39 28.61
CA LEU A 599 -14.36 -4.55 27.23
C LEU A 599 -12.88 -4.16 27.05
N ASP A 600 -12.15 -4.91 26.23
CA ASP A 600 -10.80 -4.55 25.81
C ASP A 600 -10.83 -3.52 24.67
N ALA A 601 -11.80 -3.65 23.78
CA ALA A 601 -12.06 -2.70 22.71
C ALA A 601 -13.53 -2.69 22.33
N VAL A 602 -13.98 -1.58 21.75
CA VAL A 602 -15.35 -1.41 21.29
C VAL A 602 -15.41 -0.65 19.97
N VAL A 603 -16.16 -1.19 19.00
CA VAL A 603 -16.51 -0.47 17.78
C VAL A 603 -17.80 0.30 18.00
N ILE A 604 -17.71 1.63 17.97
CA ILE A 604 -18.82 2.58 18.05
C ILE A 604 -19.27 2.90 16.61
N ALA A 605 -20.44 2.38 16.23
CA ALA A 605 -20.96 2.44 14.87
C ALA A 605 -22.40 3.00 14.83
N PHE A 606 -22.51 4.30 15.11
CA PHE A 606 -23.72 5.09 14.87
C PHE A 606 -23.49 6.04 13.68
N GLY A 607 -24.58 6.51 13.08
CA GLY A 607 -24.53 7.51 12.01
C GLY A 607 -25.61 7.30 10.96
N MET A 608 -26.03 6.04 10.72
CA MET A 608 -26.99 5.75 9.67
C MET A 608 -28.35 6.38 9.96
N ASN A 609 -28.83 6.36 11.21
CA ASN A 609 -30.14 6.93 11.56
C ASN A 609 -30.11 8.44 11.85
N GLU A 610 -28.94 9.08 11.74
CA GLU A 610 -28.73 10.50 12.06
C GLU A 610 -27.95 11.24 10.97
N ARG A 611 -28.04 10.76 9.72
CA ARG A 611 -27.35 11.34 8.56
C ARG A 611 -27.62 12.85 8.47
N GLY A 612 -26.56 13.66 8.43
CA GLY A 612 -26.61 15.12 8.40
C GLY A 612 -26.83 15.81 9.76
N SER A 613 -26.90 15.07 10.87
CA SER A 613 -27.08 15.66 12.20
C SER A 613 -25.82 16.36 12.72
N THR A 614 -25.96 17.58 13.23
CA THR A 614 -24.86 18.32 13.85
C THR A 614 -24.50 17.80 15.24
N SER A 615 -25.34 16.98 15.87
CA SER A 615 -25.09 16.42 17.21
C SER A 615 -24.17 15.19 17.20
N THR A 616 -23.97 14.55 16.05
CA THR A 616 -23.20 13.29 15.96
C THR A 616 -21.80 13.43 16.53
N TYR A 617 -21.07 14.49 16.17
CA TYR A 617 -19.70 14.73 16.68
C TYR A 617 -19.66 14.73 18.22
N ALA A 618 -20.48 15.57 18.86
CA ALA A 618 -20.46 15.73 20.31
C ALA A 618 -20.90 14.45 21.04
N ASN A 619 -21.87 13.72 20.49
CA ASN A 619 -22.32 12.47 21.08
C ASN A 619 -21.24 11.39 21.02
N ILE A 620 -20.52 11.28 19.90
CA ILE A 620 -19.50 10.26 19.70
C ILE A 620 -18.25 10.56 20.56
N VAL A 621 -17.83 11.83 20.66
CA VAL A 621 -16.78 12.24 21.61
C VAL A 621 -17.14 11.84 23.04
N ASN A 622 -18.41 12.02 23.43
CA ASN A 622 -18.89 11.62 24.77
C ASN A 622 -18.81 10.11 24.98
N MET A 623 -19.28 9.30 24.01
CA MET A 623 -19.19 7.84 24.10
C MET A 623 -17.73 7.36 24.18
N VAL A 624 -16.84 7.92 23.35
CA VAL A 624 -15.41 7.60 23.37
C VAL A 624 -14.83 7.85 24.77
N GLY A 625 -15.10 9.01 25.36
CA GLY A 625 -14.62 9.35 26.71
C GLY A 625 -15.14 8.40 27.78
N GLN A 626 -16.41 7.97 27.71
CA GLN A 626 -16.98 7.01 28.65
C GLN A 626 -16.31 5.63 28.54
N PHE A 627 -16.10 5.12 27.32
CA PHE A 627 -15.42 3.83 27.15
C PHE A 627 -13.94 3.85 27.55
N GLN A 628 -13.23 4.95 27.26
CA GLN A 628 -11.85 5.15 27.73
C GLN A 628 -11.77 5.18 29.26
N ALA A 629 -12.75 5.78 29.94
CA ALA A 629 -12.80 5.83 31.40
C ALA A 629 -12.92 4.43 32.03
N GLU A 630 -13.57 3.49 31.34
CA GLU A 630 -13.65 2.08 31.73
C GLU A 630 -12.46 1.23 31.23
N GLY A 631 -11.47 1.85 30.57
CA GLY A 631 -10.26 1.19 30.09
C GLY A 631 -10.38 0.48 28.75
N ALA A 632 -11.53 0.57 28.07
CA ALA A 632 -11.71 0.01 26.73
C ALA A 632 -11.04 0.89 25.66
N ILE A 633 -10.56 0.28 24.57
CA ILE A 633 -10.05 1.00 23.41
C ILE A 633 -11.20 1.28 22.43
N PRO A 634 -11.66 2.53 22.27
CA PRO A 634 -12.73 2.84 21.34
C PRO A 634 -12.22 2.95 19.91
N ILE A 635 -13.05 2.44 19.01
CA ILE A 635 -12.89 2.51 17.57
C ILE A 635 -14.17 3.11 17.02
N VAL A 636 -14.10 4.25 16.36
CA VAL A 636 -15.26 4.84 15.69
C VAL A 636 -15.29 4.33 14.25
N MET A 637 -16.46 3.98 13.75
CA MET A 637 -16.64 3.55 12.37
C MET A 637 -17.58 4.50 11.63
N GLY A 638 -17.17 4.93 10.43
CA GLY A 638 -18.06 5.63 9.50
C GLY A 638 -19.29 4.77 9.19
N CYS A 639 -20.47 5.37 9.02
CA CYS A 639 -21.63 4.58 8.64
C CYS A 639 -21.50 4.10 7.17
N PRO A 640 -22.03 2.91 6.83
CA PRO A 640 -22.12 2.46 5.44
C PRO A 640 -22.75 3.50 4.51
N ARG A 641 -22.38 3.47 3.23
CA ARG A 641 -23.00 4.33 2.22
C ARG A 641 -24.45 3.90 2.02
N PRO A 642 -25.45 4.79 2.17
CA PRO A 642 -26.83 4.44 1.84
C PRO A 642 -26.98 4.20 0.33
N HIS A 643 -28.17 3.79 -0.13
CA HIS A 643 -28.47 3.60 -1.56
C HIS A 643 -28.30 4.91 -2.35
N ALA A 644 -28.22 4.82 -3.69
CA ALA A 644 -28.08 5.98 -4.58
C ALA A 644 -29.21 7.03 -4.45
N ASP A 645 -30.40 6.61 -4.02
CA ASP A 645 -31.56 7.49 -3.85
C ASP A 645 -31.49 8.36 -2.60
N GLU A 646 -30.53 8.10 -1.71
CA GLU A 646 -30.35 8.80 -0.45
C GLU A 646 -29.30 9.92 -0.55
N SER A 647 -29.35 10.88 0.38
CA SER A 647 -28.44 12.04 0.36
C SER A 647 -27.00 11.64 0.69
N VAL A 648 -26.17 11.56 -0.35
CA VAL A 648 -24.71 11.35 -0.24
C VAL A 648 -24.04 12.49 0.52
N SER A 649 -24.53 13.72 0.37
CA SER A 649 -23.97 14.89 1.07
C SER A 649 -24.14 14.81 2.59
N ASN A 650 -25.32 14.40 3.07
CA ASN A 650 -25.57 14.19 4.49
C ASN A 650 -24.77 13.01 5.04
N TRP A 651 -24.63 11.94 4.24
CA TRP A 651 -23.80 10.80 4.59
C TRP A 651 -22.31 11.17 4.72
N ARG A 652 -21.75 11.91 3.75
CA ARG A 652 -20.37 12.42 3.82
C ARG A 652 -20.16 13.29 5.05
N TYR A 653 -21.05 14.25 5.30
CA TYR A 653 -21.01 15.09 6.49
C TYR A 653 -20.97 14.26 7.78
N THR A 654 -21.83 13.25 7.91
CA THR A 654 -21.85 12.38 9.09
C THR A 654 -20.56 11.56 9.23
N CYS A 655 -20.01 11.03 8.13
CA CYS A 655 -18.74 10.31 8.17
C CYS A 655 -17.57 11.23 8.55
N ASP A 656 -17.52 12.45 8.03
CA ASP A 656 -16.52 13.45 8.40
C ASP A 656 -16.63 13.82 9.89
N ALA A 657 -17.86 13.97 10.41
CA ALA A 657 -18.10 14.23 11.83
C ALA A 657 -17.66 13.05 12.72
N LEU A 658 -17.87 11.81 12.27
CA LEU A 658 -17.41 10.60 12.96
C LEU A 658 -15.87 10.50 12.96
N GLU A 659 -15.23 10.79 11.83
CA GLU A 659 -13.78 10.84 11.72
C GLU A 659 -13.19 11.90 12.64
N ALA A 660 -13.70 13.14 12.57
CA ALA A 660 -13.26 14.23 13.43
C ALA A 660 -13.42 13.87 14.92
N ALA A 661 -14.58 13.32 15.31
CA ALA A 661 -14.80 12.88 16.68
C ALA A 661 -13.74 11.84 17.12
N ALA A 662 -13.43 10.87 16.27
CA ALA A 662 -12.42 9.85 16.56
C ALA A 662 -11.02 10.44 16.71
N MET A 663 -10.63 11.35 15.82
CA MET A 663 -9.30 11.98 15.84
C MET A 663 -9.13 12.85 17.08
N ASP A 664 -10.12 13.70 17.39
CA ASP A 664 -10.05 14.67 18.49
C ASP A 664 -10.16 14.03 19.87
N SER A 665 -10.78 12.84 19.97
CA SER A 665 -10.93 12.08 21.22
C SER A 665 -9.91 10.93 21.38
N GLY A 666 -8.99 10.78 20.43
CA GLY A 666 -7.93 9.77 20.51
C GLY A 666 -8.39 8.32 20.27
N ALA A 667 -9.49 8.12 19.55
CA ALA A 667 -9.98 6.81 19.12
C ALA A 667 -9.35 6.38 17.79
N ALA A 668 -9.34 5.06 17.53
CA ALA A 668 -9.09 4.54 16.18
C ALA A 668 -10.30 4.83 15.28
N PHE A 669 -10.09 4.91 13.96
CA PHE A 669 -11.18 5.19 13.01
C PHE A 669 -11.21 4.20 11.86
N ILE A 670 -12.39 3.70 11.50
CA ILE A 670 -12.62 2.92 10.27
C ILE A 670 -13.43 3.80 9.30
N SER A 671 -12.78 4.24 8.24
CA SER A 671 -13.35 5.03 7.17
C SER A 671 -14.12 4.16 6.17
N THR A 672 -15.44 4.30 6.13
CA THR A 672 -16.28 3.75 5.06
C THR A 672 -16.20 4.59 3.78
N THR A 673 -15.92 5.90 3.87
CA THR A 673 -15.75 6.79 2.71
C THR A 673 -14.51 6.42 1.88
N ALA A 674 -13.49 5.83 2.51
CA ALA A 674 -12.32 5.32 1.81
C ALA A 674 -12.65 4.28 0.73
N ILE A 675 -13.75 3.53 0.88
CA ILE A 675 -14.14 2.47 -0.06
C ILE A 675 -15.51 2.68 -0.73
N ALA A 676 -16.39 3.48 -0.14
CA ALA A 676 -17.79 3.59 -0.54
C ALA A 676 -18.20 4.98 -1.05
N ASP A 677 -17.32 5.98 -0.97
CA ASP A 677 -17.58 7.28 -1.59
C ASP A 677 -17.64 7.12 -3.11
N ASP A 678 -18.47 7.90 -3.82
CA ASP A 678 -18.60 7.82 -5.29
C ASP A 678 -17.24 7.93 -6.02
N ARG A 679 -16.27 8.63 -5.43
CA ARG A 679 -14.89 8.76 -5.96
C ARG A 679 -14.04 7.48 -5.81
N ASN A 680 -14.53 6.55 -5.00
CA ASN A 680 -13.86 5.36 -4.49
C ASN A 680 -14.65 4.05 -4.67
N LEU A 681 -15.85 4.08 -5.27
CA LEU A 681 -16.73 2.90 -5.42
C LEU A 681 -16.09 1.70 -6.14
N GLY A 682 -15.01 1.91 -6.89
CA GLY A 682 -14.21 0.82 -7.44
C GLY A 682 -13.57 -0.09 -6.40
N ALA A 683 -13.41 0.37 -5.14
CA ALA A 683 -12.94 -0.44 -4.02
C ALA A 683 -13.98 -1.47 -3.55
N ILE A 684 -15.24 -1.06 -3.35
CA ILE A 684 -16.36 -2.01 -3.17
C ILE A 684 -16.55 -2.83 -4.46
N GLY A 685 -16.33 -2.18 -5.60
CA GLY A 685 -16.44 -2.80 -6.91
C GLY A 685 -17.89 -2.95 -7.35
N MET A 686 -18.79 -2.08 -6.93
CA MET A 686 -20.14 -1.97 -7.48
C MET A 686 -20.64 -0.51 -7.46
N PRO A 687 -21.54 -0.13 -8.39
CA PRO A 687 -22.16 1.19 -8.39
C PRO A 687 -23.07 1.39 -7.17
N ALA A 688 -23.32 2.64 -6.83
CA ALA A 688 -24.10 3.05 -5.66
C ALA A 688 -25.52 2.46 -5.63
N GLU A 689 -26.09 2.27 -6.81
CA GLU A 689 -27.41 1.70 -7.10
C GLU A 689 -27.54 0.22 -6.71
N ALA A 690 -26.43 -0.43 -6.36
CA ALA A 690 -26.39 -1.81 -5.87
C ALA A 690 -26.19 -1.90 -4.36
N LEU A 691 -25.97 -0.77 -3.67
CA LEU A 691 -25.60 -0.75 -2.25
C LEU A 691 -26.84 -0.55 -1.38
N CYS A 692 -26.79 -1.09 -0.16
CA CYS A 692 -27.91 -1.06 0.78
C CYS A 692 -29.23 -1.66 0.24
N SER A 693 -29.15 -2.71 -0.57
CA SER A 693 -30.30 -3.39 -1.20
C SER A 693 -31.19 -4.15 -0.21
N THR A 694 -30.67 -4.52 0.97
CA THR A 694 -31.39 -5.31 1.98
C THR A 694 -32.76 -4.72 2.35
N ASN A 695 -32.90 -3.40 2.32
CA ASN A 695 -34.15 -2.72 2.64
C ASN A 695 -34.46 -1.54 1.71
N ILE A 696 -34.16 -1.67 0.41
CA ILE A 696 -34.36 -0.61 -0.60
C ILE A 696 -35.74 0.07 -0.48
N GLY A 697 -36.82 -0.72 -0.37
CA GLY A 697 -38.21 -0.22 -0.21
C GLY A 697 -38.56 0.37 1.17
N ALA A 698 -37.61 0.37 2.12
CA ALA A 698 -37.77 0.85 3.49
C ALA A 698 -36.64 1.81 3.92
N GLY A 699 -36.09 2.56 2.96
CA GLY A 699 -35.12 3.64 3.19
C GLY A 699 -33.69 3.37 2.73
N GLY A 700 -33.43 2.23 2.08
CA GLY A 700 -32.18 1.94 1.37
C GLY A 700 -30.93 2.21 2.20
N ASN A 701 -30.89 1.72 3.44
CA ASN A 701 -29.84 2.04 4.41
C ASN A 701 -29.25 0.81 5.12
N HIS A 702 -29.61 -0.40 4.71
CA HIS A 702 -29.07 -1.64 5.24
C HIS A 702 -28.20 -2.35 4.20
N PRO A 703 -26.87 -2.44 4.42
CA PRO A 703 -25.97 -3.14 3.51
C PRO A 703 -26.35 -4.58 3.21
N GLY A 704 -26.06 -5.02 1.99
CA GLY A 704 -26.18 -6.42 1.56
C GLY A 704 -25.10 -7.33 2.16
N ILE A 705 -25.13 -8.62 1.81
CA ILE A 705 -24.17 -9.63 2.28
C ILE A 705 -22.76 -9.28 1.78
N PHE A 706 -22.61 -9.11 0.47
CA PHE A 706 -21.35 -8.74 -0.16
C PHE A 706 -20.82 -7.41 0.39
N GLU A 707 -21.70 -6.43 0.58
CA GLU A 707 -21.32 -5.11 1.07
C GLU A 707 -20.78 -5.17 2.51
N LEU A 708 -21.45 -5.90 3.40
CA LEU A 708 -20.98 -6.13 4.78
C LEU A 708 -19.61 -6.84 4.81
N GLN A 709 -19.35 -7.75 3.88
CA GLN A 709 -18.04 -8.39 3.74
C GLN A 709 -16.97 -7.39 3.30
N GLN A 710 -17.27 -6.47 2.38
CA GLN A 710 -16.30 -5.43 2.00
C GLN A 710 -16.01 -4.46 3.14
N TYR A 711 -17.02 -4.03 3.90
CA TYR A 711 -16.78 -3.21 5.10
C TYR A 711 -15.97 -3.97 6.16
N GLY A 712 -16.19 -5.29 6.31
CA GLY A 712 -15.41 -6.11 7.22
C GLY A 712 -13.94 -6.25 6.80
N ARG A 713 -13.68 -6.46 5.51
CA ARG A 713 -12.32 -6.44 4.96
C ARG A 713 -11.66 -5.08 5.16
N ALA A 714 -12.38 -3.99 4.89
CA ALA A 714 -11.89 -2.63 5.08
C ALA A 714 -11.53 -2.37 6.55
N ALA A 715 -12.37 -2.82 7.49
CA ALA A 715 -12.10 -2.69 8.91
C ALA A 715 -10.81 -3.42 9.32
N VAL A 716 -10.62 -4.67 8.89
CA VAL A 716 -9.39 -5.44 9.19
C VAL A 716 -8.15 -4.76 8.62
N GLU A 717 -8.22 -4.29 7.37
CA GLU A 717 -7.11 -3.61 6.69
C GLU A 717 -6.76 -2.27 7.37
N GLN A 718 -7.78 -1.44 7.67
CA GLN A 718 -7.61 -0.13 8.29
C GLN A 718 -7.20 -0.19 9.76
N LEU A 719 -7.48 -1.29 10.46
CA LEU A 719 -6.99 -1.51 11.83
C LEU A 719 -5.58 -2.12 11.84
N GLY A 720 -5.00 -2.44 10.68
CA GLY A 720 -3.67 -3.05 10.56
C GLY A 720 -3.62 -4.48 11.09
N LEU A 721 -4.72 -5.23 10.91
CA LEU A 721 -4.89 -6.63 11.34
C LEU A 721 -4.76 -7.64 10.18
N ALA A 722 -4.57 -7.14 8.95
CA ALA A 722 -4.45 -7.94 7.72
C ALA A 722 -3.06 -8.56 7.51
#